data_AF-A0A914TCG3-F1
#
_entry.id   AF-A0A914TCG3-F1
#
_cell.length_a   1.000
_cell.length_b   1.000
_cell.length_c   1.000
_cell.angle_alpha   90.00
_cell.angle_beta   90.00
_cell.angle_gamma   90.00
#
_symmetry.space_group_name_H-M   'P 1'
#
loop_
_entity.id
_entity.type
_entity.pdbx_description
1 polymer ?
#
loop_
_entity_poly.entity_id
_entity_poly.type
_entity_poly.pdbx_seq_one_letter_code
_entity_poly.pdbx_strand_id
1 'polypeptide(L)'
;MKRSQPPKSPKTPKTPSSNQSSLFSFFKKVEPSTSESSTKKSETATKKQVSPNENIPLKRSVVDLDDDDSPPIKRTQSKKRKIIIESDEEIEAMETSPVKEQVATTTPSKVEGTPKTPSSGRHRIILKEESSFEFDDDEEVPSPPEKKKKPATPRTPASSRKNAGSLLKSTDATSPSRSKAKSSAVTPSRSKTPATPKAKASAPATPHTPGAVKEAYESFCVNAETEPEVISSKSTKKKQKIEEFVDTERYPHESLPFLQPENIRDANKRRPDHSEYDPKTLYVPKEYFDKQTPGHKQWWKMKSQYFDTVIFFKVGKFYELYHMDALIGINNLDLTAMRGTYCHCGFPEIAYGKYSDMLLSRGYKVARVEQTETPQMKEARNKDAGSKDKVVNREICRVTTASTKTYGVYDGTDDKNFIQSVEASATYLMALVEEQISTKTSVYGLCFIDTSVGKFIFTQFEDDSCRSVLRTVAAQFQPSHVIYPKGLISSGTQAVFNSALSAVKKEALFNKKEFYPEDTVVTKLMNSEYLGDDLDKWPKELETIFDMTLHVPKPLPNKQLCVRALGGLMFYLNRCLIDVDMFSMGLFVEYRPPNLSKEENIPQISGVERWKGKSLIIDGATLLNLHLVPPFTGKKAAAGLRDQTALKFSLFNTIDSCKTAFGKRLLRSWICAPSCDPTVIAERQTAVEYLMKQEASKLIGKMDEYLKKLPDLERLLQKINTLGLKYRSEKHPDSRAQMFFPDKYNKRKINDLITTLNGFEKISKLAKAYSQFDMEKCSLIEKCIGEEFTDIREDLSHFDKAFDRAKAIEDGQIVPRRGIDKDYDASLKKVAACEKACNEYLENVKRELKTTQITLFGTGKARYLLEVADTPANMKKIGNEFEFKSQKKGFKRYGTKELKALVSKLIEAENERDLISADATRKVFADFSSRKNKWNKVVSQIAILDCLASLAAYATRCSDLGFPMCKPEFDFESDKPFVEIRRGYHPLLISGNAKLAKTATKFIPNDTVFGKIKDDCEEALIILLTGPNMSGKTTLMRQVAVLTVLGQMGGQSTFYVELNETNSIIKNATKDSFVVIDELGRGTSTNDGTAIAGAVLRELADNIQCRTFFSTHYFALCDLVQDNPNVRLAHMNFIIENENDEDPTEEDIIVLYNLVDGACKKSYGFFAAKLAGIPNAIIKDASSAGKLLKEQQKKFKENQTKLIAAQKHVQTLQKLRELCSGEMNVNEITKLIEVL
;
A
#
# COMPACT_ATOMS: atom_id res chain seq x y z
N MET A 1 -13.66 21.72 -56.52
CA MET A 1 -13.80 23.14 -56.94
C MET A 1 -12.99 23.97 -55.92
N LYS A 2 -12.08 24.90 -56.28
CA LYS A 2 -12.26 26.23 -56.93
C LYS A 2 -13.27 27.08 -56.12
N ARG A 3 -13.00 28.30 -55.64
CA ARG A 3 -11.90 29.31 -55.77
C ARG A 3 -12.03 30.32 -54.57
N SER A 4 -11.12 31.24 -54.22
CA SER A 4 -9.75 31.57 -54.66
C SER A 4 -8.99 32.48 -53.66
N GLN A 5 -7.68 32.23 -53.55
CA GLN A 5 -6.54 33.08 -53.11
C GLN A 5 -6.36 34.41 -53.90
N PRO A 6 -5.29 35.25 -53.73
CA PRO A 6 -4.52 35.75 -52.55
C PRO A 6 -4.13 37.28 -52.76
N PRO A 7 -2.89 37.84 -52.60
CA PRO A 7 -1.72 37.65 -51.68
C PRO A 7 -1.06 38.96 -51.11
N LYS A 8 0.09 38.79 -50.41
CA LYS A 8 1.30 39.67 -50.32
C LYS A 8 1.46 40.70 -49.17
N SER A 9 2.72 40.77 -48.72
CA SER A 9 3.43 41.71 -47.83
C SER A 9 4.12 42.84 -48.66
N PRO A 10 5.01 43.77 -48.17
CA PRO A 10 5.70 43.86 -46.86
C PRO A 10 6.00 45.29 -46.27
N LYS A 11 6.87 45.35 -45.24
CA LYS A 11 7.73 46.48 -44.76
C LYS A 11 7.17 47.58 -43.83
N THR A 12 8.12 48.27 -43.19
CA THR A 12 8.10 49.20 -42.03
C THR A 12 8.65 50.61 -42.45
N PRO A 13 8.91 51.65 -41.58
CA PRO A 13 8.41 52.08 -40.24
C PRO A 13 8.16 53.63 -40.10
N LYS A 14 7.98 54.14 -38.85
CA LYS A 14 8.31 55.49 -38.27
C LYS A 14 7.22 56.60 -38.09
N THR A 15 7.44 57.40 -37.03
CA THR A 15 6.72 58.58 -36.46
C THR A 15 7.53 59.89 -36.62
N PRO A 16 6.99 61.13 -36.40
CA PRO A 16 7.32 61.91 -35.16
C PRO A 16 6.39 63.11 -34.71
N SER A 17 6.65 63.67 -33.49
CA SER A 17 6.42 65.08 -33.00
C SER A 17 4.98 65.63 -32.76
N SER A 18 4.64 66.64 -31.91
CA SER A 18 5.19 67.39 -30.71
C SER A 18 4.07 68.37 -30.16
N ASN A 19 4.13 69.37 -29.23
CA ASN A 19 5.08 70.05 -28.30
C ASN A 19 4.35 70.94 -27.22
N GLN A 20 5.07 71.60 -26.28
CA GLN A 20 4.76 72.85 -25.48
C GLN A 20 3.63 72.87 -24.38
N SER A 21 3.63 73.69 -23.29
CA SER A 21 4.63 74.60 -22.64
C SER A 21 4.24 75.21 -21.24
N SER A 22 5.20 75.27 -20.28
CA SER A 22 5.59 76.33 -19.26
C SER A 22 4.62 77.22 -18.42
N LEU A 23 5.04 77.99 -17.38
CA LEU A 23 5.84 77.75 -16.13
C LEU A 23 6.03 79.04 -15.27
N PHE A 24 6.20 78.87 -13.94
CA PHE A 24 6.84 79.76 -12.93
C PHE A 24 7.40 78.83 -11.79
N SER A 25 8.53 78.97 -11.10
CA SER A 25 9.51 80.03 -10.73
C SER A 25 9.03 81.03 -9.64
N PHE A 26 9.84 81.47 -8.65
CA PHE A 26 11.24 81.14 -8.23
C PHE A 26 11.23 80.34 -6.90
N PHE A 27 12.16 80.33 -5.91
CA PHE A 27 13.43 81.01 -5.53
C PHE A 27 14.11 80.11 -4.42
N LYS A 28 15.37 80.24 -3.93
CA LYS A 28 16.57 81.09 -4.16
C LYS A 28 17.82 80.38 -3.56
N LYS A 29 19.04 80.83 -3.91
CA LYS A 29 20.40 80.36 -3.47
C LYS A 29 20.84 78.96 -3.97
N VAL A 30 22.12 78.71 -4.32
CA VAL A 30 23.07 79.40 -5.24
C VAL A 30 24.35 78.54 -5.37
N GLU A 31 24.66 78.01 -6.56
CA GLU A 31 25.94 78.13 -7.31
C GLU A 31 25.91 77.25 -8.60
N PRO A 32 26.72 77.52 -9.65
CA PRO A 32 26.58 76.86 -10.96
C PRO A 32 27.88 76.24 -11.54
N SER A 33 27.78 75.73 -12.78
CA SER A 33 28.86 75.37 -13.72
C SER A 33 29.62 74.05 -13.44
N THR A 34 30.25 73.36 -14.43
CA THR A 34 30.51 73.72 -15.84
C THR A 34 30.28 72.55 -16.81
N SER A 35 30.43 72.83 -18.10
CA SER A 35 30.73 71.91 -19.22
C SER A 35 32.10 71.19 -19.04
N GLU A 36 32.59 70.26 -19.87
CA GLU A 36 32.53 70.14 -21.34
C GLU A 36 32.71 68.72 -21.91
N SER A 37 32.14 68.50 -23.11
CA SER A 37 32.61 67.56 -24.15
C SER A 37 32.50 66.04 -23.84
N SER A 38 32.64 65.13 -24.82
CA SER A 38 32.88 65.29 -26.26
C SER A 38 31.94 64.40 -27.12
N THR A 39 32.15 64.32 -28.44
CA THR A 39 31.09 63.93 -29.39
C THR A 39 31.45 62.81 -30.36
N LYS A 40 30.40 62.12 -30.86
CA LYS A 40 30.24 61.54 -32.22
C LYS A 40 30.99 60.23 -32.60
N LYS A 41 30.14 59.31 -33.09
CA LYS A 41 30.23 58.54 -34.36
C LYS A 41 31.12 57.29 -34.50
N SER A 42 30.50 56.33 -35.19
CA SER A 42 30.99 55.40 -36.24
C SER A 42 32.03 54.31 -35.92
N GLU A 43 31.75 53.13 -36.50
CA GLU A 43 32.58 52.42 -37.50
C GLU A 43 33.95 53.09 -37.79
N THR A 44 35.08 52.36 -37.94
CA THR A 44 35.23 51.04 -38.58
C THR A 44 36.50 50.31 -38.07
N ALA A 45 36.91 49.22 -38.74
CA ALA A 45 37.93 48.28 -38.28
C ALA A 45 39.41 48.63 -38.57
N THR A 46 40.31 47.80 -38.02
CA THR A 46 41.67 47.42 -38.46
C THR A 46 42.96 48.07 -37.87
N LYS A 47 43.82 47.15 -37.37
CA LYS A 47 45.29 47.03 -37.52
C LYS A 47 46.29 47.78 -36.58
N LYS A 48 47.07 46.92 -35.90
CA LYS A 48 48.56 46.87 -35.77
C LYS A 48 49.34 47.58 -34.63
N GLN A 49 50.00 46.71 -33.84
CA GLN A 49 51.45 46.66 -33.49
C GLN A 49 52.07 47.34 -32.24
N VAL A 50 52.87 46.51 -31.53
CA VAL A 50 54.17 46.78 -30.85
C VAL A 50 54.18 47.30 -29.37
N SER A 51 54.34 46.35 -28.43
CA SER A 51 55.45 46.12 -27.44
C SER A 51 56.44 47.27 -27.09
N PRO A 52 57.13 47.30 -25.90
CA PRO A 52 57.77 46.14 -25.23
C PRO A 52 57.95 46.13 -23.67
N ASN A 53 58.51 45.02 -23.14
CA ASN A 53 59.52 44.82 -22.04
C ASN A 53 59.36 45.53 -20.64
N GLU A 54 59.90 45.08 -19.48
CA GLU A 54 60.82 43.98 -19.11
C GLU A 54 60.83 43.62 -17.58
N ASN A 55 61.37 42.43 -17.22
CA ASN A 55 62.16 42.03 -16.02
C ASN A 55 61.76 42.26 -14.51
N ILE A 56 61.65 41.13 -13.75
CA ILE A 56 62.26 40.64 -12.45
C ILE A 56 63.09 41.60 -11.50
N PRO A 57 63.51 41.28 -10.21
CA PRO A 57 63.45 40.02 -9.37
C PRO A 57 63.36 40.07 -7.77
N LEU A 58 63.32 38.88 -7.10
CA LEU A 58 64.02 38.40 -5.84
C LEU A 58 63.63 38.69 -4.33
N LYS A 59 63.26 37.61 -3.60
CA LYS A 59 63.69 37.03 -2.25
C LYS A 59 63.84 37.81 -0.88
N ARG A 60 63.26 37.17 0.19
CA ARG A 60 63.76 36.90 1.60
C ARG A 60 64.00 38.08 2.60
N SER A 61 64.06 37.97 3.96
CA SER A 61 63.70 36.95 5.01
C SER A 61 63.98 37.44 6.48
N VAL A 62 63.55 36.72 7.54
CA VAL A 62 63.93 36.80 9.01
C VAL A 62 63.19 37.90 9.84
N VAL A 63 62.42 37.64 10.94
CA VAL A 63 62.67 37.41 12.42
C VAL A 63 63.45 38.57 13.14
N ASP A 64 63.24 39.04 14.38
CA ASP A 64 62.98 38.42 15.72
C ASP A 64 62.29 39.32 16.82
N LEU A 65 61.55 38.66 17.74
CA LEU A 65 61.40 38.80 19.22
C LEU A 65 60.94 40.08 20.02
N ASP A 66 59.74 39.94 20.64
CA ASP A 66 59.30 40.20 22.05
C ASP A 66 59.37 41.65 22.67
N ASP A 67 58.84 42.04 23.85
CA ASP A 67 58.19 41.39 25.05
C ASP A 67 57.13 42.35 25.75
N ASP A 68 56.61 42.06 26.97
CA ASP A 68 55.44 42.72 27.64
C ASP A 68 55.64 43.18 29.14
N ASP A 69 54.82 44.13 29.67
CA ASP A 69 54.80 44.55 31.11
C ASP A 69 53.42 45.07 31.64
N SER A 70 52.90 44.41 32.70
CA SER A 70 52.01 44.93 33.78
C SER A 70 50.45 45.08 33.60
N PRO A 71 49.63 45.06 34.72
CA PRO A 71 48.37 44.26 34.78
C PRO A 71 47.15 45.01 35.44
N PRO A 72 46.15 44.43 36.20
CA PRO A 72 45.49 43.08 36.27
C PRO A 72 43.92 43.07 36.37
N ILE A 73 43.18 42.07 35.82
CA ILE A 73 41.75 41.75 36.16
C ILE A 73 41.46 40.22 36.21
N LYS A 74 40.44 39.77 36.98
CA LYS A 74 40.00 38.35 37.18
C LYS A 74 39.27 37.79 35.94
N ARG A 75 39.46 36.56 35.41
CA ARG A 75 39.47 35.15 35.95
C ARG A 75 38.08 34.61 36.35
N THR A 76 37.71 33.34 36.10
CA THR A 76 38.50 32.11 35.80
C THR A 76 38.17 31.40 34.45
N GLN A 77 38.79 30.25 34.17
CA GLN A 77 39.08 29.72 32.81
C GLN A 77 38.55 28.30 32.49
N SER A 78 38.86 27.84 31.27
CA SER A 78 38.31 26.67 30.57
C SER A 78 39.26 25.47 30.43
N LYS A 79 38.67 24.29 30.17
CA LYS A 79 39.16 23.13 29.37
C LYS A 79 40.68 22.85 29.28
N LYS A 80 41.09 21.61 29.62
CA LYS A 80 41.75 20.65 28.68
C LYS A 80 42.08 19.24 29.25
N ARG A 81 41.90 18.24 28.37
CA ARG A 81 42.71 17.00 28.14
C ARG A 81 43.06 16.01 29.28
N LYS A 82 42.55 14.77 29.07
CA LYS A 82 43.25 13.45 29.01
C LYS A 82 43.81 12.76 30.29
N ILE A 83 43.59 11.44 30.27
CA ILE A 83 44.44 10.31 30.74
C ILE A 83 44.32 9.86 32.22
N ILE A 84 43.79 8.62 32.34
CA ILE A 84 44.13 7.49 33.24
C ILE A 84 44.28 7.76 34.74
N ILE A 85 43.45 7.09 35.54
CA ILE A 85 43.85 6.09 36.56
C ILE A 85 42.66 5.15 36.82
N GLU A 86 42.95 3.92 37.22
CA GLU A 86 42.00 2.84 37.54
C GLU A 86 41.61 2.85 39.04
N SER A 87 40.75 1.91 39.45
CA SER A 87 40.51 1.47 40.85
C SER A 87 39.91 2.47 41.87
N ASP A 88 39.04 2.09 42.81
CA ASP A 88 38.17 0.90 42.91
C ASP A 88 37.01 1.18 43.89
N GLU A 89 36.12 0.18 44.07
CA GLU A 89 35.35 -0.26 45.26
C GLU A 89 35.32 0.65 46.54
N GLU A 90 34.24 0.72 47.35
CA GLU A 90 33.01 -0.08 47.41
C GLU A 90 31.77 0.72 47.94
N ILE A 91 30.84 0.09 48.70
CA ILE A 91 29.47 0.57 49.01
C ILE A 91 29.26 0.74 50.54
N GLU A 92 28.13 1.37 50.95
CA GLU A 92 27.58 1.50 52.33
C GLU A 92 28.14 2.66 53.21
N ALA A 93 27.42 3.24 54.18
CA ALA A 93 25.97 3.46 54.35
C ALA A 93 25.68 4.50 55.49
N MET A 94 24.47 5.09 55.46
CA MET A 94 23.71 5.73 56.58
C MET A 94 24.22 7.00 57.33
N GLU A 95 23.33 8.01 57.31
CA GLU A 95 22.89 8.92 58.40
C GLU A 95 23.87 9.55 59.41
N THR A 96 23.81 10.89 59.56
CA THR A 96 23.07 11.57 60.65
C THR A 96 23.04 13.10 60.50
N SER A 97 22.20 13.79 61.28
CA SER A 97 22.11 15.26 61.44
C SER A 97 22.12 15.61 62.94
N PRO A 98 22.17 16.91 63.34
CA PRO A 98 20.99 17.48 64.02
C PRO A 98 20.83 19.02 63.89
N VAL A 99 20.00 19.62 64.77
CA VAL A 99 19.68 21.08 64.97
C VAL A 99 18.57 21.60 64.03
N LYS A 100 17.49 22.30 64.45
CA LYS A 100 16.83 22.64 65.75
C LYS A 100 15.40 23.21 65.42
N GLU A 101 14.38 23.38 66.29
CA GLU A 101 14.14 23.06 67.71
C GLU A 101 12.61 22.96 68.03
N GLN A 102 12.24 22.11 69.01
CA GLN A 102 10.98 22.07 69.83
C GLN A 102 9.60 21.85 69.14
N VAL A 103 8.63 21.08 69.68
CA VAL A 103 8.57 20.14 70.84
C VAL A 103 7.33 19.20 70.69
N ALA A 104 7.42 17.95 71.19
CA ALA A 104 6.32 16.99 71.53
C ALA A 104 5.38 16.42 70.41
N THR A 105 4.84 15.19 70.46
CA THR A 105 5.16 13.93 71.20
C THR A 105 4.52 12.69 70.53
N THR A 106 5.28 11.59 70.41
CA THR A 106 4.92 10.14 70.47
C THR A 106 3.65 9.56 69.79
N THR A 107 3.83 8.67 68.79
CA THR A 107 3.75 7.17 68.81
C THR A 107 2.87 6.44 69.90
N PRO A 108 2.50 5.12 69.81
CA PRO A 108 3.14 4.01 69.04
C PRO A 108 2.29 2.80 68.51
N SER A 109 3.00 1.82 67.92
CA SER A 109 2.87 0.34 68.10
C SER A 109 2.01 -0.59 67.22
N LYS A 110 2.50 -1.85 67.21
CA LYS A 110 2.09 -3.09 66.49
C LYS A 110 0.87 -3.80 67.13
N VAL A 111 0.29 -4.79 66.45
CA VAL A 111 0.18 -6.24 66.85
C VAL A 111 -0.69 -7.05 65.85
N GLU A 112 -0.63 -8.38 65.96
CA GLU A 112 -1.27 -9.43 65.16
C GLU A 112 -2.82 -9.44 65.17
N GLY A 113 -3.44 -10.27 64.32
CA GLY A 113 -4.76 -10.84 64.61
C GLY A 113 -5.76 -10.94 63.44
N THR A 114 -6.11 -12.17 63.06
CA THR A 114 -7.47 -12.50 62.56
C THR A 114 -8.33 -12.92 63.78
N PRO A 115 -9.68 -12.99 63.75
CA PRO A 115 -10.59 -12.95 62.59
C PRO A 115 -11.91 -12.13 62.79
N LYS A 116 -12.87 -12.35 61.87
CA LYS A 116 -14.33 -12.06 61.93
C LYS A 116 -14.83 -10.63 61.60
N THR A 117 -16.01 -10.60 60.99
CA THR A 117 -16.81 -9.43 60.59
C THR A 117 -17.67 -8.91 61.74
N PRO A 118 -18.05 -7.61 61.70
CA PRO A 118 -19.43 -7.30 61.29
C PRO A 118 -19.55 -6.11 60.31
N SER A 119 -20.78 -5.69 60.02
CA SER A 119 -21.14 -4.77 58.93
C SER A 119 -21.13 -3.28 59.27
N SER A 120 -20.69 -2.44 58.32
CA SER A 120 -21.31 -1.13 58.03
C SER A 120 -21.08 -0.75 56.56
N GLY A 121 -21.92 0.13 56.01
CA GLY A 121 -21.92 0.45 54.57
C GLY A 121 -21.22 1.76 54.21
N ARG A 122 -20.62 1.81 53.02
CA ARG A 122 -20.28 3.05 52.29
C ARG A 122 -20.92 2.96 50.91
N HIS A 123 -21.89 3.80 50.56
CA HIS A 123 -21.72 5.19 50.12
C HIS A 123 -20.80 5.32 48.90
N ARG A 124 -21.42 5.62 47.74
CA ARG A 124 -20.73 6.16 46.56
C ARG A 124 -20.20 7.55 46.92
N ILE A 125 -18.93 7.81 46.62
CA ILE A 125 -18.44 9.17 46.46
C ILE A 125 -18.66 9.56 45.00
N ILE A 126 -19.50 10.57 44.79
CA ILE A 126 -19.57 11.32 43.53
C ILE A 126 -18.70 12.56 43.75
N LEU A 127 -17.83 12.88 42.79
CA LEU A 127 -17.26 14.21 42.69
C LEU A 127 -17.64 14.80 41.32
N LYS A 128 -18.09 16.05 41.37
CA LYS A 128 -18.35 16.88 40.20
C LYS A 128 -17.03 17.52 39.75
N GLU A 129 -17.01 18.02 38.52
CA GLU A 129 -16.50 19.37 38.27
C GLU A 129 -17.61 20.17 37.57
N GLU A 130 -17.67 21.47 37.83
CA GLU A 130 -18.73 22.38 37.38
C GLU A 130 -18.13 23.53 36.57
N SER A 131 -18.82 23.94 35.51
CA SER A 131 -18.67 25.29 34.92
C SER A 131 -19.92 25.64 34.12
N SER A 132 -20.95 26.07 34.85
CA SER A 132 -22.14 26.69 34.26
C SER A 132 -21.84 28.15 33.90
N PHE A 133 -22.04 28.52 32.64
CA PHE A 133 -22.29 29.90 32.23
C PHE A 133 -23.69 29.96 31.64
N GLU A 134 -24.56 30.70 32.31
CA GLU A 134 -25.92 30.99 31.86
C GLU A 134 -25.90 32.23 30.94
N PHE A 135 -26.82 32.25 29.98
CA PHE A 135 -27.24 33.47 29.27
C PHE A 135 -28.75 33.34 29.02
N ASP A 136 -29.50 34.39 29.36
CA ASP A 136 -30.94 34.48 29.10
C ASP A 136 -31.24 34.59 27.61
N ASP A 137 -32.40 34.08 27.19
CA ASP A 137 -33.04 34.44 25.91
C ASP A 137 -34.57 34.26 26.03
N ASP A 138 -35.23 35.27 26.62
CA ASP A 138 -36.69 35.43 26.63
C ASP A 138 -37.15 36.12 25.33
N GLU A 139 -37.91 35.43 24.46
CA GLU A 139 -38.97 36.07 23.65
C GLU A 139 -40.19 35.12 23.47
N GLU A 140 -41.38 35.61 23.84
CA GLU A 140 -42.65 34.90 23.73
C GLU A 140 -43.18 34.81 22.29
N VAL A 141 -43.89 33.72 21.96
CA VAL A 141 -44.72 33.65 20.74
C VAL A 141 -46.21 33.68 21.14
N PRO A 142 -46.98 34.71 20.74
CA PRO A 142 -48.32 34.96 21.28
C PRO A 142 -49.42 34.05 20.70
N SER A 143 -50.39 33.70 21.54
CA SER A 143 -51.58 32.90 21.20
C SER A 143 -52.82 33.77 20.90
N PRO A 144 -53.68 33.41 19.93
CA PRO A 144 -55.00 34.03 19.77
C PRO A 144 -56.01 33.61 20.88
N PRO A 145 -56.98 34.46 21.27
CA PRO A 145 -57.77 34.26 22.50
C PRO A 145 -59.12 33.53 22.34
N GLU A 146 -59.54 32.81 23.40
CA GLU A 146 -60.89 32.22 23.56
C GLU A 146 -62.00 33.22 23.93
N LYS A 147 -63.22 33.04 23.40
CA LYS A 147 -64.53 33.36 24.03
C LYS A 147 -65.66 32.48 23.41
N LYS A 148 -66.67 31.95 24.12
CA LYS A 148 -66.89 31.69 25.57
C LYS A 148 -68.12 30.78 25.81
N LYS A 149 -68.18 30.15 26.99
CA LYS A 149 -69.34 29.59 27.74
C LYS A 149 -69.92 28.18 27.44
N LYS A 150 -70.05 27.44 28.55
CA LYS A 150 -70.85 26.22 28.87
C LYS A 150 -72.32 26.66 29.25
N PRO A 151 -73.27 25.82 29.78
CA PRO A 151 -73.16 24.42 30.23
C PRO A 151 -74.36 23.44 30.04
N ALA A 152 -74.10 22.14 30.20
CA ALA A 152 -74.96 21.17 30.91
C ALA A 152 -74.18 19.88 31.28
N THR A 153 -74.62 19.13 32.30
CA THR A 153 -74.12 17.83 32.79
C THR A 153 -75.36 16.94 33.14
N PRO A 154 -75.31 15.63 33.53
CA PRO A 154 -74.16 14.80 33.94
C PRO A 154 -74.13 13.31 33.45
N ARG A 155 -73.07 12.59 33.88
CA ARG A 155 -72.90 11.13 34.18
C ARG A 155 -73.73 10.03 33.46
N THR A 156 -72.98 9.06 32.88
CA THR A 156 -73.07 7.56 32.95
C THR A 156 -74.27 6.87 33.65
N PRO A 157 -74.71 5.64 33.25
CA PRO A 157 -73.89 4.55 32.68
C PRO A 157 -74.56 3.75 31.51
N ALA A 158 -74.06 2.54 31.21
CA ALA A 158 -74.48 1.69 30.09
C ALA A 158 -75.65 0.72 30.39
N SER A 159 -76.32 0.21 29.35
CA SER A 159 -77.10 -1.05 29.38
C SER A 159 -77.14 -1.72 27.99
N SER A 160 -77.61 -2.97 27.91
CA SER A 160 -77.45 -3.88 26.76
C SER A 160 -78.77 -4.47 26.21
N ARG A 161 -78.78 -4.85 24.92
CA ARG A 161 -79.69 -5.80 24.20
C ARG A 161 -79.35 -5.76 22.69
N LYS A 162 -79.67 -6.75 21.82
CA LYS A 162 -79.72 -8.24 21.89
C LYS A 162 -79.95 -8.77 20.45
N ASN A 163 -79.32 -9.89 20.08
CA ASN A 163 -79.73 -10.92 19.08
C ASN A 163 -80.05 -10.61 17.58
N ALA A 164 -79.19 -11.17 16.70
CA ALA A 164 -79.48 -12.20 15.67
C ALA A 164 -80.37 -11.98 14.40
N GLY A 165 -80.02 -12.65 13.28
CA GLY A 165 -81.01 -13.09 12.24
C GLY A 165 -80.59 -13.21 10.75
N SER A 166 -80.07 -14.38 10.33
CA SER A 166 -80.25 -15.07 9.00
C SER A 166 -80.43 -14.33 7.63
N LEU A 167 -79.44 -14.52 6.73
CA LEU A 167 -79.48 -15.29 5.45
C LEU A 167 -80.58 -15.14 4.35
N LEU A 168 -80.11 -15.02 3.08
CA LEU A 168 -80.38 -15.84 1.84
C LEU A 168 -81.18 -15.33 0.60
N LYS A 169 -80.70 -15.82 -0.58
CA LYS A 169 -81.28 -15.91 -1.97
C LYS A 169 -81.40 -14.62 -2.82
N SER A 170 -81.29 -14.60 -4.16
CA SER A 170 -80.80 -15.50 -5.28
C SER A 170 -80.74 -14.65 -6.61
N THR A 171 -80.46 -15.03 -7.88
CA THR A 171 -80.37 -16.26 -8.75
C THR A 171 -79.37 -16.05 -9.95
N ASP A 172 -79.13 -17.10 -10.77
CA ASP A 172 -79.02 -17.22 -12.27
C ASP A 172 -78.65 -16.01 -13.18
N ALA A 173 -77.98 -16.11 -14.35
CA ALA A 173 -77.21 -17.13 -15.12
C ALA A 173 -76.42 -16.37 -16.27
N THR A 174 -75.85 -16.86 -17.39
CA THR A 174 -75.79 -18.14 -18.18
C THR A 174 -74.46 -18.20 -19.01
N SER A 175 -74.36 -18.89 -20.16
CA SER A 175 -73.10 -19.07 -20.97
C SER A 175 -73.31 -19.32 -22.49
N PRO A 176 -72.23 -19.27 -23.32
CA PRO A 176 -72.10 -20.13 -24.51
C PRO A 176 -70.73 -20.83 -24.68
N SER A 177 -70.55 -21.67 -25.72
CA SER A 177 -69.57 -22.80 -25.76
C SER A 177 -68.79 -23.03 -27.08
N ARG A 178 -67.63 -23.74 -27.04
CA ARG A 178 -67.17 -24.89 -27.91
C ARG A 178 -65.63 -25.09 -27.88
N SER A 179 -64.97 -26.17 -28.35
CA SER A 179 -65.21 -27.65 -28.23
C SER A 179 -64.10 -28.52 -28.93
N LYS A 180 -63.85 -29.75 -28.44
CA LYS A 180 -63.22 -30.96 -29.09
C LYS A 180 -61.67 -31.11 -29.18
N ALA A 181 -61.07 -32.32 -29.09
CA ALA A 181 -61.50 -33.64 -28.58
C ALA A 181 -60.35 -34.73 -28.52
N LYS A 182 -60.60 -35.85 -27.79
CA LYS A 182 -59.88 -37.17 -27.74
C LYS A 182 -58.53 -37.23 -26.95
N SER A 183 -58.15 -38.31 -26.23
CA SER A 183 -58.85 -39.56 -25.81
C SER A 183 -58.08 -40.41 -24.75
N SER A 184 -58.80 -41.07 -23.80
CA SER A 184 -58.60 -42.39 -23.09
C SER A 184 -57.21 -43.08 -22.86
N ALA A 185 -56.99 -44.01 -21.90
CA ALA A 185 -57.58 -44.38 -20.59
C ALA A 185 -56.86 -45.62 -19.93
N VAL A 186 -56.64 -45.60 -18.59
CA VAL A 186 -56.87 -46.71 -17.60
C VAL A 186 -56.05 -48.06 -17.60
N THR A 187 -54.99 -48.14 -16.74
CA THR A 187 -54.61 -49.27 -15.80
C THR A 187 -54.12 -50.66 -16.31
N PRO A 188 -53.77 -51.70 -15.47
CA PRO A 188 -52.73 -51.76 -14.40
C PRO A 188 -51.91 -53.09 -14.25
N SER A 189 -50.89 -53.07 -13.35
CA SER A 189 -50.42 -54.19 -12.45
C SER A 189 -49.62 -55.41 -12.97
N ARG A 190 -48.66 -55.91 -12.16
CA ARG A 190 -48.71 -57.17 -11.37
C ARG A 190 -47.49 -57.25 -10.39
N SER A 191 -47.28 -58.35 -9.64
CA SER A 191 -46.47 -58.38 -8.41
C SER A 191 -45.86 -59.75 -8.01
N LYS A 192 -44.96 -59.72 -7.00
CA LYS A 192 -44.42 -60.79 -6.11
C LYS A 192 -43.07 -61.46 -6.45
N THR A 193 -42.49 -62.07 -5.39
CA THR A 193 -41.13 -62.65 -5.16
C THR A 193 -41.25 -64.18 -4.89
N PRO A 194 -40.29 -64.97 -4.33
CA PRO A 194 -38.84 -64.81 -4.01
C PRO A 194 -37.93 -66.05 -4.39
N ALA A 195 -36.72 -66.13 -3.79
CA ALA A 195 -35.91 -67.35 -3.44
C ALA A 195 -34.60 -67.72 -4.23
N THR A 196 -33.73 -68.52 -3.58
CA THR A 196 -32.36 -69.00 -3.93
C THR A 196 -32.24 -70.52 -3.66
N PRO A 197 -31.27 -71.36 -4.18
CA PRO A 197 -29.83 -71.38 -3.73
C PRO A 197 -28.72 -72.03 -4.66
N LYS A 198 -27.42 -71.90 -4.28
CA LYS A 198 -26.22 -72.83 -4.32
C LYS A 198 -25.91 -73.80 -5.51
N ALA A 199 -24.68 -74.26 -5.84
CA ALA A 199 -23.24 -73.88 -5.58
C ALA A 199 -22.21 -74.84 -6.28
N LYS A 200 -20.88 -74.54 -6.22
CA LYS A 200 -19.64 -75.34 -6.59
C LYS A 200 -19.28 -75.46 -8.10
N ALA A 201 -18.01 -75.57 -8.59
CA ALA A 201 -16.59 -75.44 -8.10
C ALA A 201 -15.68 -75.05 -9.34
N SER A 202 -14.33 -75.12 -9.50
CA SER A 202 -13.09 -75.53 -8.77
C SER A 202 -11.85 -74.86 -9.46
N ALA A 203 -10.71 -74.51 -8.82
CA ALA A 203 -9.42 -75.23 -8.58
C ALA A 203 -8.66 -75.77 -9.84
N PRO A 204 -7.29 -75.79 -9.92
CA PRO A 204 -6.21 -75.58 -8.90
C PRO A 204 -5.20 -74.44 -9.27
N ALA A 205 -4.08 -74.15 -8.56
CA ALA A 205 -3.69 -74.14 -7.13
C ALA A 205 -2.36 -73.35 -6.92
N THR A 206 -2.00 -73.01 -5.68
CA THR A 206 -0.73 -72.37 -5.26
C THR A 206 0.09 -73.25 -4.30
N PRO A 207 1.39 -72.96 -4.15
CA PRO A 207 2.09 -73.04 -2.84
C PRO A 207 3.08 -71.86 -2.60
N HIS A 208 3.49 -71.46 -1.38
CA HIS A 208 3.03 -71.78 -0.02
C HIS A 208 3.36 -70.62 0.98
N THR A 209 2.60 -70.61 2.08
CA THR A 209 2.75 -70.04 3.46
C THR A 209 4.15 -70.03 4.11
N PRO A 210 4.42 -69.41 5.30
CA PRO A 210 3.53 -68.83 6.36
C PRO A 210 3.88 -67.35 6.74
N GLY A 211 3.41 -66.69 7.83
CA GLY A 211 2.30 -66.94 8.77
C GLY A 211 2.58 -66.73 10.28
N ALA A 212 1.97 -65.70 10.91
CA ALA A 212 1.95 -65.34 12.37
C ALA A 212 3.31 -64.92 13.02
N VAL A 213 3.42 -64.16 14.12
CA VAL A 213 2.49 -63.58 15.14
C VAL A 213 2.94 -62.13 15.47
N LYS A 214 2.02 -61.19 15.77
CA LYS A 214 2.28 -60.11 16.76
C LYS A 214 1.04 -59.31 17.18
N GLU A 215 0.83 -59.19 18.48
CA GLU A 215 0.25 -58.00 19.12
C GLU A 215 1.39 -57.01 19.40
N ALA A 216 1.20 -55.70 19.12
CA ALA A 216 1.85 -54.55 19.78
C ALA A 216 1.72 -53.26 18.96
N TYR A 217 1.50 -52.15 19.66
CA TYR A 217 1.86 -50.77 19.31
C TYR A 217 1.35 -50.12 18.01
N GLU A 218 0.27 -49.36 18.23
CA GLU A 218 -0.04 -48.04 17.68
C GLU A 218 1.15 -47.23 17.08
N SER A 219 0.97 -46.61 15.90
CA SER A 219 1.01 -45.13 15.73
C SER A 219 1.06 -44.65 14.26
N PHE A 220 0.70 -43.38 14.05
CA PHE A 220 0.85 -42.51 12.86
C PHE A 220 -0.02 -42.69 11.58
N CYS A 221 -0.97 -41.74 11.45
CA CYS A 221 -1.38 -41.01 10.23
C CYS A 221 -2.27 -41.65 9.14
N VAL A 222 -3.60 -41.42 9.23
CA VAL A 222 -4.48 -41.14 8.08
C VAL A 222 -5.58 -40.11 8.44
N ASN A 223 -5.71 -39.06 7.62
CA ASN A 223 -6.84 -38.14 7.32
C ASN A 223 -7.84 -37.58 8.39
N ALA A 224 -8.04 -36.26 8.25
CA ALA A 224 -9.32 -35.50 8.19
C ALA A 224 -10.16 -35.13 9.43
N GLU A 225 -10.69 -33.89 9.35
CA GLU A 225 -11.93 -33.32 9.92
C GLU A 225 -12.28 -33.57 11.41
N THR A 226 -12.02 -32.57 12.27
CA THR A 226 -12.95 -32.16 13.36
C THR A 226 -12.61 -30.75 13.91
N GLU A 227 -13.56 -30.15 14.64
CA GLU A 227 -13.44 -28.80 15.23
C GLU A 227 -12.70 -28.80 16.58
N PRO A 228 -12.01 -27.70 16.96
CA PRO A 228 -11.51 -27.53 18.32
C PRO A 228 -12.61 -26.98 19.25
N GLU A 229 -13.24 -27.85 20.06
CA GLU A 229 -14.19 -27.43 21.09
C GLU A 229 -13.57 -26.55 22.19
N VAL A 230 -14.42 -25.74 22.84
CA VAL A 230 -14.02 -24.75 23.85
C VAL A 230 -13.90 -25.38 25.24
N ILE A 231 -12.72 -25.30 25.85
CA ILE A 231 -12.51 -25.67 27.26
C ILE A 231 -13.35 -24.76 28.16
N SER A 232 -14.39 -25.33 28.77
CA SER A 232 -15.29 -24.58 29.64
C SER A 232 -14.62 -24.15 30.95
N SER A 233 -14.84 -22.90 31.36
CA SER A 233 -14.59 -22.43 32.73
C SER A 233 -15.86 -21.78 33.29
N LYS A 234 -16.16 -22.04 34.57
CA LYS A 234 -17.50 -21.82 35.15
C LYS A 234 -17.72 -20.34 35.51
N SER A 235 -18.60 -19.66 34.77
CA SER A 235 -19.02 -18.28 35.08
C SER A 235 -20.26 -18.24 36.00
N THR A 236 -20.05 -17.96 37.29
CA THR A 236 -21.16 -17.83 38.26
C THR A 236 -21.84 -16.47 38.23
N LYS A 237 -23.07 -16.46 37.69
CA LYS A 237 -24.22 -15.60 38.08
C LYS A 237 -23.99 -14.07 38.17
N LYS A 238 -24.42 -13.36 37.13
CA LYS A 238 -25.15 -12.07 37.28
C LYS A 238 -26.13 -11.82 36.11
N LYS A 239 -27.32 -12.43 36.19
CA LYS A 239 -28.51 -12.07 35.39
C LYS A 239 -29.53 -11.35 36.28
N GLN A 240 -29.82 -10.08 35.99
CA GLN A 240 -30.97 -9.26 36.44
C GLN A 240 -30.72 -7.82 35.93
N LYS A 241 -31.64 -7.10 35.29
CA LYS A 241 -32.93 -7.47 34.68
C LYS A 241 -33.00 -6.84 33.27
N ILE A 242 -33.53 -7.59 32.30
CA ILE A 242 -34.33 -7.04 31.19
C ILE A 242 -35.51 -8.02 31.04
N GLU A 243 -36.74 -7.51 31.08
CA GLU A 243 -37.95 -8.32 31.06
C GLU A 243 -38.53 -8.35 29.63
N GLU A 244 -38.61 -9.57 29.10
CA GLU A 244 -39.54 -10.09 28.08
C GLU A 244 -39.46 -9.61 26.61
N PHE A 245 -39.83 -10.54 25.72
CA PHE A 245 -39.91 -10.46 24.25
C PHE A 245 -38.67 -10.01 23.45
N VAL A 246 -37.79 -10.97 23.17
CA VAL A 246 -37.59 -11.47 21.79
C VAL A 246 -37.47 -13.00 21.88
N ASP A 247 -38.21 -13.74 21.04
CA ASP A 247 -38.11 -15.20 20.95
C ASP A 247 -37.00 -15.62 19.97
N THR A 248 -36.28 -16.70 20.24
CA THR A 248 -35.04 -17.06 19.55
C THR A 248 -35.23 -17.95 18.32
N GLU A 249 -36.05 -17.53 17.36
CA GLU A 249 -36.30 -18.29 16.11
C GLU A 249 -36.24 -17.42 14.83
N ARG A 250 -35.01 -17.22 14.31
CA ARG A 250 -34.63 -16.65 13.00
C ARG A 250 -35.13 -15.24 12.66
N TYR A 251 -34.30 -14.47 11.96
CA TYR A 251 -34.72 -13.18 11.41
C TYR A 251 -35.53 -13.40 10.12
N PRO A 252 -36.63 -12.64 9.86
CA PRO A 252 -37.52 -12.92 8.73
C PRO A 252 -36.89 -12.78 7.34
N HIS A 253 -35.70 -12.19 7.21
CA HIS A 253 -34.94 -12.21 5.95
C HIS A 253 -34.31 -13.59 5.66
N GLU A 254 -33.95 -14.34 6.70
CA GLU A 254 -33.41 -15.71 6.64
C GLU A 254 -34.49 -16.72 6.21
N SER A 255 -35.77 -16.35 6.27
CA SER A 255 -36.90 -17.18 5.78
C SER A 255 -37.38 -16.80 4.37
N LEU A 256 -36.78 -15.81 3.70
CA LEU A 256 -37.23 -15.38 2.37
C LEU A 256 -36.89 -16.45 1.31
N PRO A 257 -37.88 -17.01 0.58
CA PRO A 257 -37.63 -18.14 -0.33
C PRO A 257 -36.59 -17.88 -1.41
N PHE A 258 -36.50 -16.64 -1.91
CA PHE A 258 -35.55 -16.24 -2.97
C PHE A 258 -34.12 -15.96 -2.49
N LEU A 259 -33.88 -15.96 -1.17
CA LEU A 259 -32.55 -15.84 -0.57
C LEU A 259 -31.97 -17.20 -0.12
N GLN A 260 -32.78 -18.27 -0.10
CA GLN A 260 -32.31 -19.59 0.29
C GLN A 260 -31.27 -20.12 -0.73
N PRO A 261 -30.22 -20.85 -0.31
CA PRO A 261 -29.14 -21.29 -1.20
C PRO A 261 -29.59 -22.08 -2.44
N GLU A 262 -30.72 -22.79 -2.35
CA GLU A 262 -31.27 -23.62 -3.43
C GLU A 262 -31.94 -22.77 -4.51
N ASN A 263 -32.45 -21.60 -4.12
CA ASN A 263 -33.33 -20.72 -4.90
C ASN A 263 -32.66 -19.40 -5.33
N ILE A 264 -31.53 -19.04 -4.73
CA ILE A 264 -30.81 -17.80 -5.00
C ILE A 264 -30.43 -17.67 -6.49
N ARG A 265 -30.58 -16.46 -7.03
CA ARG A 265 -30.36 -16.16 -8.45
C ARG A 265 -29.74 -14.78 -8.63
N ASP A 266 -28.94 -14.61 -9.67
CA ASP A 266 -28.41 -13.30 -10.08
C ASP A 266 -29.50 -12.41 -10.70
N ALA A 267 -29.20 -11.14 -11.00
CA ALA A 267 -30.19 -10.20 -11.56
C ALA A 267 -30.83 -10.67 -12.88
N ASN A 268 -30.18 -11.58 -13.63
CA ASN A 268 -30.70 -12.19 -14.86
C ASN A 268 -31.47 -13.50 -14.60
N LYS A 269 -31.80 -13.80 -13.33
CA LYS A 269 -32.48 -15.01 -12.85
C LYS A 269 -31.69 -16.31 -13.00
N ARG A 270 -30.38 -16.25 -13.26
CA ARG A 270 -29.50 -17.42 -13.38
C ARG A 270 -29.10 -17.92 -11.99
N ARG A 271 -29.00 -19.23 -11.78
CA ARG A 271 -28.60 -19.87 -10.50
C ARG A 271 -27.07 -20.06 -10.43
N PRO A 272 -26.47 -20.35 -9.26
CA PRO A 272 -25.00 -20.43 -9.08
C PRO A 272 -24.28 -21.50 -9.93
N ASP A 273 -25.00 -22.53 -10.37
CA ASP A 273 -24.57 -23.58 -11.30
C ASP A 273 -24.41 -23.10 -12.76
N HIS A 274 -24.96 -21.94 -13.11
CA HIS A 274 -24.89 -21.40 -14.47
C HIS A 274 -23.52 -20.74 -14.74
N SER A 275 -22.89 -21.07 -15.87
CA SER A 275 -21.57 -20.55 -16.27
C SER A 275 -21.46 -19.02 -16.20
N GLU A 276 -22.48 -18.30 -16.69
CA GLU A 276 -22.55 -16.84 -16.63
C GLU A 276 -23.09 -16.24 -15.31
N TYR A 277 -23.30 -17.03 -14.24
CA TYR A 277 -23.82 -16.49 -12.97
C TYR A 277 -22.97 -15.31 -12.45
N ASP A 278 -23.65 -14.24 -12.02
CA ASP A 278 -23.02 -13.06 -11.41
C ASP A 278 -23.29 -12.96 -9.89
N PRO A 279 -22.36 -13.42 -9.03
CA PRO A 279 -22.53 -13.35 -7.56
C PRO A 279 -22.54 -11.91 -7.03
N LYS A 280 -22.23 -10.90 -7.86
CA LYS A 280 -22.27 -9.48 -7.48
C LYS A 280 -23.69 -8.90 -7.49
N THR A 281 -24.68 -9.66 -7.96
CA THR A 281 -26.08 -9.23 -8.13
C THR A 281 -27.08 -10.26 -7.59
N LEU A 282 -28.33 -9.84 -7.36
CA LEU A 282 -29.40 -10.66 -6.80
C LEU A 282 -30.73 -10.38 -7.50
N TYR A 283 -31.47 -11.43 -7.89
CA TYR A 283 -32.87 -11.30 -8.29
C TYR A 283 -33.78 -11.09 -7.06
N VAL A 284 -34.40 -9.92 -6.98
CA VAL A 284 -35.48 -9.65 -6.03
C VAL A 284 -36.82 -9.82 -6.75
N PRO A 285 -37.72 -10.73 -6.33
CA PRO A 285 -39.02 -10.93 -6.96
C PRO A 285 -39.86 -9.65 -6.97
N LYS A 286 -40.46 -9.31 -8.12
CA LYS A 286 -41.21 -8.05 -8.28
C LYS A 286 -42.33 -7.91 -7.22
N GLU A 287 -43.07 -8.97 -6.94
CA GLU A 287 -44.13 -8.98 -5.93
C GLU A 287 -43.63 -8.70 -4.51
N TYR A 288 -42.41 -9.15 -4.16
CA TYR A 288 -41.79 -8.85 -2.88
C TYR A 288 -41.28 -7.40 -2.85
N PHE A 289 -40.60 -6.98 -3.92
CA PHE A 289 -40.09 -5.62 -4.10
C PHE A 289 -41.23 -4.60 -4.01
N ASP A 290 -42.35 -4.84 -4.68
CA ASP A 290 -43.43 -3.88 -4.77
C ASP A 290 -44.22 -3.69 -3.46
N LYS A 291 -44.16 -4.67 -2.56
CA LYS A 291 -44.71 -4.61 -1.19
C LYS A 291 -43.81 -3.82 -0.21
N GLN A 292 -42.55 -3.53 -0.56
CA GLN A 292 -41.63 -2.82 0.35
C GLN A 292 -41.99 -1.34 0.54
N THR A 293 -41.62 -0.77 1.68
CA THR A 293 -41.71 0.69 1.91
C THR A 293 -40.79 1.44 0.91
N PRO A 294 -41.09 2.69 0.53
CA PRO A 294 -40.29 3.40 -0.49
C PRO A 294 -38.79 3.52 -0.16
N GLY A 295 -38.42 3.63 1.13
CA GLY A 295 -37.02 3.59 1.56
C GLY A 295 -36.38 2.20 1.39
N HIS A 296 -37.10 1.13 1.77
CA HIS A 296 -36.63 -0.24 1.53
C HIS A 296 -36.61 -0.60 0.03
N LYS A 297 -37.46 -0.01 -0.83
CA LYS A 297 -37.35 -0.16 -2.29
C LYS A 297 -36.03 0.41 -2.82
N GLN A 298 -35.57 1.55 -2.31
CA GLN A 298 -34.24 2.10 -2.66
C GLN A 298 -33.12 1.14 -2.22
N TRP A 299 -33.15 0.65 -0.97
CA TRP A 299 -32.14 -0.28 -0.46
C TRP A 299 -32.12 -1.62 -1.23
N TRP A 300 -33.28 -2.26 -1.45
CA TRP A 300 -33.37 -3.52 -2.19
C TRP A 300 -32.94 -3.37 -3.65
N LYS A 301 -33.19 -2.21 -4.28
CA LYS A 301 -32.66 -1.90 -5.61
C LYS A 301 -31.13 -1.88 -5.59
N MET A 302 -30.51 -1.21 -4.62
CA MET A 302 -29.04 -1.16 -4.48
C MET A 302 -28.45 -2.54 -4.17
N LYS A 303 -29.04 -3.28 -3.21
CA LYS A 303 -28.63 -4.65 -2.85
C LYS A 303 -28.76 -5.63 -4.03
N SER A 304 -29.72 -5.44 -4.93
CA SER A 304 -29.83 -6.24 -6.17
C SER A 304 -28.67 -6.05 -7.15
N GLN A 305 -27.96 -4.93 -7.08
CA GLN A 305 -26.85 -4.54 -7.98
C GLN A 305 -25.46 -4.66 -7.31
N TYR A 306 -25.44 -4.74 -5.98
CA TYR A 306 -24.28 -4.78 -5.10
C TYR A 306 -24.52 -5.81 -3.98
N PHE A 307 -24.82 -7.05 -4.37
CA PHE A 307 -25.07 -8.15 -3.43
C PHE A 307 -23.80 -8.56 -2.67
N ASP A 308 -22.64 -8.42 -3.33
CA ASP A 308 -21.28 -8.65 -2.83
C ASP A 308 -20.77 -7.62 -1.81
N THR A 309 -21.61 -6.65 -1.43
CA THR A 309 -21.18 -5.41 -0.78
C THR A 309 -22.11 -5.04 0.39
N VAL A 310 -21.53 -4.70 1.54
CA VAL A 310 -22.26 -4.23 2.72
C VAL A 310 -22.68 -2.78 2.50
N ILE A 311 -23.98 -2.48 2.63
CA ILE A 311 -24.53 -1.15 2.36
C ILE A 311 -24.69 -0.37 3.66
N PHE A 312 -23.95 0.73 3.78
CA PHE A 312 -24.17 1.75 4.80
C PHE A 312 -25.18 2.76 4.25
N PHE A 313 -26.43 2.65 4.67
CA PHE A 313 -27.58 3.35 4.09
C PHE A 313 -27.95 4.60 4.89
N LYS A 314 -27.80 5.79 4.29
CA LYS A 314 -28.00 7.07 4.99
C LYS A 314 -29.47 7.33 5.38
N VAL A 315 -29.74 7.45 6.68
CA VAL A 315 -31.04 7.80 7.24
C VAL A 315 -30.85 8.94 8.25
N GLY A 316 -30.94 10.17 7.74
CA GLY A 316 -30.64 11.37 8.51
C GLY A 316 -29.21 11.36 9.02
N LYS A 317 -29.02 11.63 10.31
CA LYS A 317 -27.70 11.67 10.95
C LYS A 317 -27.02 10.29 11.08
N PHE A 318 -27.66 9.19 10.69
CA PHE A 318 -27.16 7.82 10.87
C PHE A 318 -26.92 7.11 9.53
N TYR A 319 -25.99 6.15 9.52
CA TYR A 319 -25.95 5.08 8.54
C TYR A 319 -26.60 3.83 9.16
N GLU A 320 -27.57 3.27 8.45
CA GLU A 320 -28.32 2.08 8.82
C GLU A 320 -27.89 0.88 7.95
N LEU A 321 -27.93 -0.32 8.54
CA LEU A 321 -27.62 -1.59 7.90
C LEU A 321 -28.83 -2.51 8.10
N TYR A 322 -29.38 -3.08 7.02
CA TYR A 322 -30.58 -3.93 7.08
C TYR A 322 -30.28 -5.38 6.73
N HIS A 323 -31.11 -6.30 7.26
CA HIS A 323 -31.12 -7.71 6.90
C HIS A 323 -29.73 -8.36 7.07
N MET A 324 -29.13 -8.92 6.02
CA MET A 324 -27.81 -9.56 6.08
C MET A 324 -26.68 -8.56 6.40
N ASP A 325 -26.82 -7.28 6.03
CA ASP A 325 -25.84 -6.25 6.40
C ASP A 325 -25.91 -5.94 7.89
N ALA A 326 -27.10 -6.02 8.49
CA ALA A 326 -27.28 -5.86 9.94
C ALA A 326 -26.60 -6.98 10.72
N LEU A 327 -26.71 -8.24 10.26
CA LEU A 327 -26.00 -9.37 10.85
C LEU A 327 -24.47 -9.19 10.78
N ILE A 328 -23.94 -8.71 9.65
CA ILE A 328 -22.52 -8.37 9.52
C ILE A 328 -22.16 -7.25 10.51
N GLY A 329 -23.00 -6.23 10.65
CA GLY A 329 -22.84 -5.15 11.63
C GLY A 329 -22.79 -5.64 13.07
N ILE A 330 -23.74 -6.48 13.49
CA ILE A 330 -23.77 -7.04 14.85
C ILE A 330 -22.53 -7.90 15.11
N ASN A 331 -22.24 -8.85 14.21
CA ASN A 331 -21.20 -9.87 14.42
C ASN A 331 -19.76 -9.37 14.19
N ASN A 332 -19.57 -8.20 13.57
CA ASN A 332 -18.24 -7.67 13.25
C ASN A 332 -17.99 -6.26 13.81
N LEU A 333 -19.02 -5.46 14.10
CA LEU A 333 -18.89 -4.06 14.51
C LEU A 333 -19.37 -3.80 15.94
N ASP A 334 -19.74 -4.85 16.67
CA ASP A 334 -20.27 -4.80 18.05
C ASP A 334 -21.51 -3.89 18.19
N LEU A 335 -22.28 -3.79 17.10
CA LEU A 335 -23.49 -2.95 17.03
C LEU A 335 -24.70 -3.70 17.61
N THR A 336 -25.46 -3.04 18.47
CA THR A 336 -26.71 -3.60 19.00
C THR A 336 -27.80 -3.64 17.93
N ALA A 337 -28.53 -4.75 17.84
CA ALA A 337 -29.75 -4.85 17.04
C ALA A 337 -30.83 -3.89 17.58
N MET A 338 -31.47 -3.13 16.70
CA MET A 338 -32.60 -2.26 17.03
C MET A 338 -33.91 -3.05 17.04
N ARG A 339 -34.86 -2.64 17.91
CA ARG A 339 -36.21 -3.22 17.92
C ARG A 339 -36.93 -2.92 16.61
N GLY A 340 -37.43 -3.94 15.92
CA GLY A 340 -38.14 -3.80 14.65
C GLY A 340 -38.57 -5.15 14.05
N THR A 341 -39.28 -5.11 12.92
CA THR A 341 -39.82 -6.28 12.21
C THR A 341 -38.80 -6.99 11.32
N TYR A 342 -37.53 -6.62 11.38
CA TYR A 342 -36.41 -7.21 10.63
C TYR A 342 -35.08 -6.87 11.32
N CYS A 343 -34.02 -7.64 11.04
CA CYS A 343 -32.69 -7.34 11.56
C CYS A 343 -32.21 -5.96 11.07
N HIS A 344 -31.86 -5.07 12.00
CA HIS A 344 -31.43 -3.70 11.73
C HIS A 344 -30.45 -3.23 12.81
N CYS A 345 -29.38 -2.56 12.41
CA CYS A 345 -28.48 -1.82 13.30
C CYS A 345 -27.92 -0.58 12.56
N GLY A 346 -27.32 0.36 13.29
CA GLY A 346 -26.76 1.58 12.67
C GLY A 346 -25.88 2.40 13.60
N PHE A 347 -25.23 3.42 13.05
CA PHE A 347 -24.29 4.31 13.76
C PHE A 347 -24.32 5.74 13.20
N PRO A 348 -23.93 6.77 13.99
CA PRO A 348 -23.94 8.15 13.54
C PRO A 348 -22.90 8.41 12.44
N GLU A 349 -23.18 9.39 11.57
CA GLU A 349 -22.37 9.75 10.39
C GLU A 349 -20.87 9.81 10.67
N ILE A 350 -20.48 10.49 11.76
CA ILE A 350 -19.09 10.73 12.11
C ILE A 350 -18.29 9.46 12.46
N ALA A 351 -18.98 8.35 12.75
CA ALA A 351 -18.34 7.06 13.01
C ALA A 351 -18.09 6.23 11.73
N TYR A 352 -18.47 6.72 10.55
CA TYR A 352 -18.31 6.02 9.27
C TYR A 352 -16.89 5.50 9.02
N GLY A 353 -15.86 6.33 9.22
CA GLY A 353 -14.48 5.93 8.94
C GLY A 353 -14.02 4.76 9.82
N LYS A 354 -14.29 4.84 11.14
CA LYS A 354 -14.05 3.73 12.09
C LYS A 354 -14.73 2.43 11.64
N TYR A 355 -16.04 2.46 11.35
CA TYR A 355 -16.79 1.25 11.06
C TYR A 355 -16.53 0.68 9.66
N SER A 356 -16.29 1.55 8.66
CA SER A 356 -15.86 1.11 7.32
C SER A 356 -14.48 0.45 7.38
N ASP A 357 -13.48 1.05 8.01
CA ASP A 357 -12.14 0.46 8.14
C ASP A 357 -12.16 -0.90 8.85
N MET A 358 -13.05 -1.09 9.83
CA MET A 358 -13.19 -2.35 10.57
C MET A 358 -13.93 -3.45 9.79
N LEU A 359 -14.72 -3.12 8.76
CA LEU A 359 -15.20 -4.09 7.75
C LEU A 359 -14.15 -4.36 6.67
N LEU A 360 -13.52 -3.30 6.15
CA LEU A 360 -12.54 -3.40 5.06
C LEU A 360 -11.32 -4.24 5.47
N SER A 361 -10.85 -4.10 6.70
CA SER A 361 -9.78 -4.94 7.29
C SER A 361 -10.15 -6.41 7.51
N ARG A 362 -11.45 -6.75 7.47
CA ARG A 362 -11.95 -8.14 7.49
C ARG A 362 -12.25 -8.72 6.09
N GLY A 363 -12.07 -7.93 5.02
CA GLY A 363 -12.18 -8.36 3.62
C GLY A 363 -13.53 -8.08 2.93
N TYR A 364 -14.49 -7.50 3.65
CA TYR A 364 -15.77 -7.05 3.09
C TYR A 364 -15.57 -5.88 2.12
N LYS A 365 -16.52 -5.71 1.19
CA LYS A 365 -16.69 -4.47 0.43
C LYS A 365 -17.72 -3.58 1.15
N VAL A 366 -17.56 -2.27 1.11
CA VAL A 366 -18.48 -1.31 1.76
C VAL A 366 -18.98 -0.29 0.74
N ALA A 367 -20.30 -0.15 0.60
CA ALA A 367 -20.95 0.90 -0.18
C ALA A 367 -21.46 2.00 0.76
N ARG A 368 -21.03 3.24 0.53
CA ARG A 368 -21.57 4.43 1.18
C ARG A 368 -22.71 4.98 0.32
N VAL A 369 -23.95 4.84 0.81
CA VAL A 369 -25.16 5.35 0.15
C VAL A 369 -25.62 6.59 0.89
N GLU A 370 -25.65 7.74 0.21
CA GLU A 370 -26.02 9.02 0.81
C GLU A 370 -27.43 9.47 0.40
N GLN A 371 -28.00 10.39 1.17
CA GLN A 371 -29.18 11.15 0.76
C GLN A 371 -28.72 12.26 -0.20
N THR A 372 -29.27 12.32 -1.41
CA THR A 372 -28.86 13.31 -2.44
C THR A 372 -29.80 14.50 -2.58
N GLU A 373 -30.80 14.61 -1.70
CA GLU A 373 -31.70 15.76 -1.60
C GLU A 373 -32.20 15.94 -0.16
N THR A 374 -32.54 17.17 0.22
CA THR A 374 -33.17 17.49 1.51
C THR A 374 -34.69 17.22 1.48
N PRO A 375 -35.38 17.16 2.63
CA PRO A 375 -36.85 17.09 2.67
C PRO A 375 -37.53 18.21 1.87
N GLN A 376 -36.97 19.42 1.91
CA GLN A 376 -37.44 20.60 1.16
C GLN A 376 -37.24 20.44 -0.35
N MET A 377 -36.09 19.93 -0.79
CA MET A 377 -35.84 19.62 -2.21
C MET A 377 -36.79 18.53 -2.74
N LYS A 378 -37.04 17.49 -1.93
CA LYS A 378 -38.04 16.44 -2.22
C LYS A 378 -39.45 17.03 -2.38
N GLU A 379 -39.83 17.98 -1.53
CA GLU A 379 -41.12 18.69 -1.63
C GLU A 379 -41.22 19.59 -2.87
N ALA A 380 -40.15 20.32 -3.21
CA ALA A 380 -40.07 21.06 -4.47
C ALA A 380 -40.21 20.13 -5.69
N ARG A 381 -39.38 19.08 -5.78
CA ARG A 381 -39.46 18.07 -6.86
C ARG A 381 -40.85 17.45 -6.99
N ASN A 382 -41.51 17.13 -5.87
CA ASN A 382 -42.86 16.56 -5.88
C ASN A 382 -43.90 17.57 -6.42
N LYS A 383 -43.73 18.87 -6.11
CA LYS A 383 -44.57 19.95 -6.66
C LYS A 383 -44.33 20.15 -8.16
N ASP A 384 -43.07 20.16 -8.58
CA ASP A 384 -42.67 20.51 -9.96
C ASP A 384 -42.88 19.35 -10.95
N ALA A 385 -42.62 18.11 -10.54
CA ALA A 385 -42.82 16.90 -11.34
C ALA A 385 -44.17 16.21 -11.12
N GLY A 386 -45.04 16.74 -10.25
CA GLY A 386 -46.31 16.13 -9.85
C GLY A 386 -46.19 14.81 -9.09
N SER A 387 -44.97 14.41 -8.68
CA SER A 387 -44.72 13.12 -8.02
C SER A 387 -45.25 13.09 -6.58
N LYS A 388 -45.62 11.88 -6.12
CA LYS A 388 -46.10 11.60 -4.76
C LYS A 388 -45.06 10.83 -3.93
N ASP A 389 -43.78 10.95 -4.27
CA ASP A 389 -42.66 10.28 -3.61
C ASP A 389 -42.52 10.70 -2.14
N LYS A 390 -42.69 9.73 -1.24
CA LYS A 390 -42.72 10.00 0.21
C LYS A 390 -41.34 10.17 0.85
N VAL A 391 -40.30 9.61 0.23
CA VAL A 391 -38.92 9.57 0.76
C VAL A 391 -37.99 10.43 -0.09
N VAL A 392 -36.86 10.84 0.50
CA VAL A 392 -35.78 11.48 -0.26
C VAL A 392 -35.05 10.47 -1.16
N ASN A 393 -34.48 10.96 -2.26
CA ASN A 393 -33.55 10.24 -3.12
C ASN A 393 -32.26 9.85 -2.38
N ARG A 394 -31.68 8.73 -2.83
CA ARG A 394 -30.41 8.19 -2.38
C ARG A 394 -29.63 7.57 -3.53
N GLU A 395 -28.33 7.73 -3.49
CA GLU A 395 -27.39 7.21 -4.49
C GLU A 395 -26.18 6.58 -3.79
N ILE A 396 -25.53 5.61 -4.43
CA ILE A 396 -24.22 5.13 -3.99
C ILE A 396 -23.21 6.22 -4.35
N CYS A 397 -22.53 6.79 -3.35
CA CYS A 397 -21.53 7.84 -3.54
C CYS A 397 -20.09 7.30 -3.49
N ARG A 398 -19.89 6.07 -3.01
CA ARG A 398 -18.60 5.37 -3.01
C ARG A 398 -18.82 3.87 -2.83
N VAL A 399 -18.02 3.03 -3.49
CA VAL A 399 -17.75 1.67 -3.01
C VAL A 399 -16.26 1.52 -2.72
N THR A 400 -15.94 1.05 -1.52
CA THR A 400 -14.57 0.88 -1.05
C THR A 400 -14.29 -0.59 -0.77
N THR A 401 -13.07 -1.01 -1.10
CA THR A 401 -12.47 -2.29 -0.73
C THR A 401 -11.09 -2.03 -0.12
N ALA A 402 -10.45 -3.05 0.46
CA ALA A 402 -9.09 -2.90 0.99
C ALA A 402 -8.09 -2.34 -0.05
N SER A 403 -8.26 -2.69 -1.33
CA SER A 403 -7.43 -2.26 -2.46
C SER A 403 -7.97 -1.03 -3.22
N THR A 404 -9.03 -0.38 -2.73
CA THR A 404 -9.61 0.84 -3.35
C THR A 404 -9.84 1.97 -2.33
N LYS A 405 -9.03 1.98 -1.26
CA LYS A 405 -8.97 3.10 -0.32
C LYS A 405 -8.21 4.27 -0.94
N THR A 406 -8.76 5.48 -0.80
CA THR A 406 -8.09 6.75 -1.16
C THR A 406 -7.78 7.59 0.10
N TYR A 407 -8.07 7.06 1.30
CA TYR A 407 -7.94 7.75 2.60
C TYR A 407 -8.56 9.16 2.57
N GLY A 408 -9.77 9.25 2.01
CA GLY A 408 -10.50 10.49 1.78
C GLY A 408 -10.92 11.20 3.07
N VAL A 409 -11.56 12.35 2.93
CA VAL A 409 -11.99 13.22 4.06
C VAL A 409 -12.91 12.50 5.07
N TYR A 410 -13.69 11.54 4.58
CA TYR A 410 -14.63 10.72 5.35
C TYR A 410 -14.01 9.43 5.90
N ASP A 411 -12.88 8.97 5.34
CA ASP A 411 -12.23 7.73 5.76
C ASP A 411 -11.43 7.96 7.08
N GLY A 412 -11.17 6.88 7.83
CA GLY A 412 -10.33 6.91 9.02
C GLY A 412 -10.99 7.39 10.32
N THR A 413 -10.19 7.43 11.39
CA THR A 413 -10.57 8.03 12.67
C THR A 413 -10.48 9.56 12.61
N ASP A 414 -11.03 10.24 13.62
CA ASP A 414 -11.08 11.72 13.69
C ASP A 414 -9.71 12.39 13.90
N ASP A 415 -8.65 11.61 14.12
CA ASP A 415 -7.31 12.09 14.47
C ASP A 415 -6.72 13.05 13.44
N LYS A 416 -6.18 14.17 13.93
CA LYS A 416 -5.57 15.23 13.10
C LYS A 416 -4.39 14.75 12.24
N ASN A 417 -3.80 13.61 12.59
CA ASN A 417 -2.67 12.98 11.91
C ASN A 417 -3.02 11.60 11.31
N PHE A 418 -4.30 11.27 11.04
CA PHE A 418 -4.72 9.93 10.61
C PHE A 418 -3.87 9.35 9.46
N ILE A 419 -3.55 10.15 8.42
CA ILE A 419 -2.70 9.71 7.29
C ILE A 419 -1.32 9.23 7.75
N GLN A 420 -0.75 9.83 8.80
CA GLN A 420 0.55 9.44 9.37
C GLN A 420 0.48 8.13 10.17
N SER A 421 -0.72 7.68 10.56
CA SER A 421 -0.97 6.37 11.19
C SER A 421 -1.28 5.25 10.20
N VAL A 422 -1.50 5.59 8.92
CA VAL A 422 -1.68 4.60 7.85
C VAL A 422 -0.32 3.96 7.53
N GLU A 423 -0.33 2.65 7.29
CA GLU A 423 0.86 1.91 6.92
C GLU A 423 1.53 2.53 5.67
N ALA A 424 2.85 2.70 5.70
CA ALA A 424 3.57 3.34 4.60
C ALA A 424 3.57 2.48 3.32
N SER A 425 3.34 1.17 3.45
CA SER A 425 3.26 0.21 2.35
C SER A 425 2.24 0.60 1.28
N ALA A 426 2.54 0.25 0.04
CA ALA A 426 1.59 0.36 -1.06
C ALA A 426 0.59 -0.80 -1.03
N THR A 427 -0.69 -0.54 -1.32
CA THR A 427 -1.75 -1.56 -1.27
C THR A 427 -2.34 -1.75 -2.66
N TYR A 428 -1.70 -2.58 -3.48
CA TYR A 428 -2.05 -2.69 -4.90
C TYR A 428 -3.35 -3.47 -5.15
N LEU A 429 -4.11 -2.97 -6.14
CA LEU A 429 -5.07 -3.71 -6.95
C LEU A 429 -4.36 -4.12 -8.26
N MET A 430 -4.35 -5.40 -8.61
CA MET A 430 -3.79 -5.92 -9.87
C MET A 430 -4.90 -6.41 -10.80
N ALA A 431 -4.89 -5.98 -12.07
CA ALA A 431 -5.58 -6.65 -13.15
C ALA A 431 -4.62 -7.58 -13.90
N LEU A 432 -5.09 -8.79 -14.22
CA LEU A 432 -4.33 -9.81 -14.93
C LEU A 432 -5.10 -10.29 -16.17
N VAL A 433 -4.41 -10.35 -17.31
CA VAL A 433 -4.82 -11.01 -18.54
C VAL A 433 -3.77 -12.06 -18.88
N GLU A 434 -4.21 -13.25 -19.30
CA GLU A 434 -3.36 -14.32 -19.83
C GLU A 434 -3.77 -14.61 -21.28
N GLU A 435 -2.79 -14.81 -22.15
CA GLU A 435 -2.96 -15.37 -23.49
C GLU A 435 -2.06 -16.60 -23.64
N GLN A 436 -2.67 -17.77 -23.83
CA GLN A 436 -1.95 -19.03 -23.87
C GLN A 436 -1.51 -19.37 -25.30
N ILE A 437 -0.24 -19.08 -25.62
CA ILE A 437 0.39 -19.44 -26.90
C ILE A 437 0.54 -20.97 -27.02
N SER A 438 0.96 -21.65 -25.95
CA SER A 438 1.19 -23.10 -25.98
C SER A 438 0.87 -23.78 -24.64
N THR A 439 0.99 -25.11 -24.57
CA THR A 439 0.90 -25.85 -23.31
C THR A 439 2.04 -25.55 -22.33
N LYS A 440 3.10 -24.86 -22.77
CA LYS A 440 4.30 -24.53 -21.97
C LYS A 440 4.61 -23.04 -21.85
N THR A 441 4.05 -22.17 -22.69
CA THR A 441 4.34 -20.73 -22.72
C THR A 441 3.07 -19.91 -22.84
N SER A 442 3.06 -18.74 -22.20
CA SER A 442 1.90 -17.83 -22.23
C SER A 442 2.34 -16.39 -21.99
N VAL A 443 1.62 -15.44 -22.59
CA VAL A 443 1.89 -14.02 -22.43
C VAL A 443 0.93 -13.44 -21.40
N TYR A 444 1.45 -12.66 -20.47
CA TYR A 444 0.65 -11.93 -19.50
C TYR A 444 0.64 -10.44 -19.80
N GLY A 445 -0.55 -9.85 -19.74
CA GLY A 445 -0.73 -8.41 -19.60
C GLY A 445 -1.18 -8.09 -18.20
N LEU A 446 -0.40 -7.31 -17.45
CA LEU A 446 -0.71 -6.90 -16.08
C LEU A 446 -0.83 -5.38 -15.99
N CYS A 447 -1.73 -4.91 -15.12
CA CYS A 447 -1.75 -3.51 -14.69
C CYS A 447 -2.06 -3.43 -13.19
N PHE A 448 -1.30 -2.60 -12.48
CA PHE A 448 -1.39 -2.37 -11.04
C PHE A 448 -1.80 -0.93 -10.77
N ILE A 449 -2.49 -0.70 -9.66
CA ILE A 449 -2.69 0.63 -9.10
C ILE A 449 -2.60 0.61 -7.57
N ASP A 450 -1.88 1.58 -7.00
CA ASP A 450 -2.11 2.00 -5.61
C ASP A 450 -3.11 3.17 -5.62
N THR A 451 -4.34 2.93 -5.15
CA THR A 451 -5.39 3.95 -5.16
C THR A 451 -5.20 5.07 -4.15
N SER A 452 -4.25 4.94 -3.21
CA SER A 452 -3.88 6.03 -2.29
C SER A 452 -2.95 7.06 -2.92
N VAL A 453 -2.33 6.74 -4.07
CA VAL A 453 -1.46 7.63 -4.85
C VAL A 453 -2.04 7.92 -6.24
N GLY A 454 -2.81 7.01 -6.83
CA GLY A 454 -3.28 7.11 -8.22
C GLY A 454 -2.20 6.81 -9.26
N LYS A 455 -1.14 6.09 -8.87
CA LYS A 455 -0.07 5.64 -9.76
C LYS A 455 -0.42 4.30 -10.38
N PHE A 456 -0.60 4.29 -11.70
CA PHE A 456 -0.71 3.09 -12.52
C PHE A 456 0.68 2.56 -12.88
N ILE A 457 0.83 1.24 -12.84
CA ILE A 457 2.03 0.53 -13.30
C ILE A 457 1.57 -0.57 -14.26
N PHE A 458 2.12 -0.64 -15.47
CA PHE A 458 1.72 -1.65 -16.46
C PHE A 458 2.90 -2.48 -16.95
N THR A 459 2.63 -3.71 -17.40
CA THR A 459 3.65 -4.57 -17.99
C THR A 459 3.03 -5.64 -18.90
N GLN A 460 3.78 -6.07 -19.91
CA GLN A 460 3.46 -7.23 -20.73
C GLN A 460 4.73 -8.06 -20.98
N PHE A 461 4.64 -9.37 -20.80
CA PHE A 461 5.77 -10.31 -20.89
C PHE A 461 5.32 -11.72 -21.29
N GLU A 462 6.19 -12.49 -21.95
CA GLU A 462 6.04 -13.96 -22.04
C GLU A 462 6.59 -14.62 -20.77
N ASP A 463 5.97 -15.73 -20.36
CA ASP A 463 6.32 -16.48 -19.15
C ASP A 463 6.32 -17.99 -19.43
N ASP A 464 7.11 -18.72 -18.64
CA ASP A 464 7.39 -20.14 -18.80
C ASP A 464 6.25 -21.04 -18.26
N SER A 465 6.45 -22.36 -18.27
CA SER A 465 5.47 -23.34 -17.79
C SER A 465 5.25 -23.33 -16.27
N CYS A 466 6.18 -22.75 -15.52
CA CYS A 466 6.18 -22.65 -14.06
C CYS A 466 5.55 -21.33 -13.58
N ARG A 467 5.44 -20.35 -14.48
CA ARG A 467 5.04 -18.96 -14.26
C ARG A 467 6.05 -18.17 -13.42
N SER A 468 7.35 -18.34 -13.71
CA SER A 468 8.43 -17.73 -12.93
C SER A 468 8.36 -16.20 -12.91
N VAL A 469 8.00 -15.58 -14.04
CA VAL A 469 7.90 -14.12 -14.15
C VAL A 469 6.67 -13.62 -13.37
N LEU A 470 5.49 -14.22 -13.56
CA LEU A 470 4.29 -13.86 -12.80
C LEU A 470 4.45 -14.05 -11.29
N ARG A 471 5.13 -15.13 -10.85
CA ARG A 471 5.46 -15.35 -9.43
C ARG A 471 6.39 -14.26 -8.90
N THR A 472 7.38 -13.86 -9.70
CA THR A 472 8.30 -12.77 -9.37
C THR A 472 7.58 -11.44 -9.20
N VAL A 473 6.75 -11.06 -10.17
CA VAL A 473 5.96 -9.82 -10.09
C VAL A 473 4.97 -9.86 -8.91
N ALA A 474 4.33 -10.99 -8.66
CA ALA A 474 3.47 -11.19 -7.49
C ALA A 474 4.22 -11.04 -6.16
N ALA A 475 5.45 -11.54 -6.06
CA ALA A 475 6.29 -11.46 -4.86
C ALA A 475 6.89 -10.06 -4.64
N GLN A 476 7.26 -9.35 -5.72
CA GLN A 476 7.76 -7.98 -5.64
C GLN A 476 6.66 -6.98 -5.26
N PHE A 477 5.52 -6.98 -5.96
CA PHE A 477 4.43 -6.03 -5.73
C PHE A 477 3.47 -6.42 -4.60
N GLN A 478 3.33 -7.72 -4.28
CA GLN A 478 2.46 -8.23 -3.21
C GLN A 478 1.01 -7.67 -3.28
N PRO A 479 0.28 -7.92 -4.39
CA PRO A 479 -1.05 -7.33 -4.58
C PRO A 479 -2.06 -7.82 -3.54
N SER A 480 -2.91 -6.92 -3.07
CA SER A 480 -3.95 -7.21 -2.06
C SER A 480 -5.25 -7.76 -2.66
N HIS A 481 -5.47 -7.50 -3.95
CA HIS A 481 -6.64 -7.91 -4.70
C HIS A 481 -6.26 -8.11 -6.18
N VAL A 482 -6.72 -9.21 -6.78
CA VAL A 482 -6.52 -9.54 -8.19
C VAL A 482 -7.85 -9.60 -8.92
N ILE A 483 -8.00 -8.86 -10.01
CA ILE A 483 -9.14 -8.95 -10.94
C ILE A 483 -8.69 -9.56 -12.27
N TYR A 484 -9.53 -10.39 -12.87
CA TYR A 484 -9.17 -11.15 -14.08
C TYR A 484 -10.40 -11.50 -14.92
N PRO A 485 -10.26 -11.72 -16.25
CA PRO A 485 -11.38 -12.10 -17.10
C PRO A 485 -11.84 -13.55 -16.82
N LYS A 486 -13.13 -13.70 -16.51
CA LYS A 486 -13.79 -14.99 -16.21
C LYS A 486 -13.61 -15.96 -17.38
N GLY A 487 -13.01 -17.13 -17.09
CA GLY A 487 -12.87 -18.24 -18.05
C GLY A 487 -11.64 -18.20 -18.97
N LEU A 488 -10.70 -17.27 -18.80
CA LEU A 488 -9.48 -17.16 -19.61
C LEU A 488 -8.18 -17.43 -18.84
N ILE A 489 -8.24 -18.23 -17.77
CA ILE A 489 -7.11 -18.50 -16.87
C ILE A 489 -6.70 -19.96 -16.99
N SER A 490 -5.42 -20.21 -17.27
CA SER A 490 -4.87 -21.56 -17.39
C SER A 490 -4.74 -22.28 -16.05
N SER A 491 -4.58 -23.61 -16.09
CA SER A 491 -4.27 -24.42 -14.91
C SER A 491 -2.95 -24.00 -14.25
N GLY A 492 -1.96 -23.55 -15.03
CA GLY A 492 -0.69 -23.01 -14.52
C GLY A 492 -0.89 -21.74 -13.70
N THR A 493 -1.67 -20.78 -14.21
CA THR A 493 -2.03 -19.56 -13.46
C THR A 493 -2.88 -19.86 -12.25
N GLN A 494 -3.82 -20.80 -12.34
CA GLN A 494 -4.64 -21.23 -11.21
C GLN A 494 -3.77 -21.85 -10.09
N ALA A 495 -2.68 -22.54 -10.44
CA ALA A 495 -1.70 -23.01 -9.45
C ALA A 495 -0.93 -21.84 -8.78
N VAL A 496 -0.68 -20.72 -9.46
CA VAL A 496 -0.15 -19.48 -8.83
C VAL A 496 -1.20 -18.87 -7.89
N PHE A 497 -2.47 -18.79 -8.31
CA PHE A 497 -3.58 -18.28 -7.50
C PHE A 497 -3.81 -19.10 -6.21
N ASN A 498 -3.58 -20.41 -6.28
CA ASN A 498 -3.71 -21.33 -5.16
C ASN A 498 -2.46 -21.42 -4.27
N SER A 499 -1.28 -21.01 -4.76
CA SER A 499 -0.01 -21.04 -3.99
C SER A 499 0.46 -19.63 -3.59
N ALA A 500 1.27 -18.97 -4.41
CA ALA A 500 1.92 -17.69 -4.12
C ALA A 500 0.91 -16.55 -3.83
N LEU A 501 -0.26 -16.58 -4.45
CA LEU A 501 -1.33 -15.61 -4.24
C LEU A 501 -2.45 -16.15 -3.34
N SER A 502 -2.25 -17.27 -2.62
CA SER A 502 -3.29 -17.95 -1.80
C SER A 502 -4.09 -17.01 -0.89
N ALA A 503 -3.43 -16.22 -0.06
CA ALA A 503 -4.04 -15.25 0.87
C ALA A 503 -4.66 -14.01 0.19
N VAL A 504 -4.44 -13.80 -1.11
CA VAL A 504 -4.92 -12.64 -1.86
C VAL A 504 -6.36 -12.86 -2.31
N LYS A 505 -7.19 -11.80 -2.27
CA LYS A 505 -8.55 -11.84 -2.84
C LYS A 505 -8.46 -11.92 -4.36
N LYS A 506 -9.23 -12.80 -5.00
CA LYS A 506 -9.36 -12.84 -6.48
C LYS A 506 -10.82 -12.64 -6.87
N GLU A 507 -11.07 -11.90 -7.94
CA GLU A 507 -12.42 -11.61 -8.43
C GLU A 507 -12.50 -11.70 -9.96
N ALA A 508 -13.33 -12.63 -10.45
CA ALA A 508 -13.54 -12.86 -11.87
C ALA A 508 -14.57 -11.88 -12.43
N LEU A 509 -14.20 -11.15 -13.48
CA LEU A 509 -15.03 -10.17 -14.18
C LEU A 509 -15.48 -10.71 -15.55
N PHE A 510 -16.69 -10.39 -16.00
CA PHE A 510 -17.14 -10.82 -17.33
C PHE A 510 -16.29 -10.22 -18.45
N ASN A 511 -15.68 -11.07 -19.27
CA ASN A 511 -14.89 -10.66 -20.44
C ASN A 511 -15.71 -9.74 -21.37
N LYS A 512 -15.06 -8.73 -21.95
CA LYS A 512 -15.63 -7.63 -22.76
C LYS A 512 -16.61 -6.68 -22.03
N LYS A 513 -17.52 -7.19 -21.18
CA LYS A 513 -18.56 -6.41 -20.49
C LYS A 513 -18.03 -5.67 -19.26
N GLU A 514 -17.29 -6.37 -18.40
CA GLU A 514 -16.66 -5.85 -17.19
C GLU A 514 -15.13 -5.77 -17.36
N PHE A 515 -14.54 -6.66 -18.15
CA PHE A 515 -13.14 -6.56 -18.55
C PHE A 515 -13.09 -5.96 -19.95
N TYR A 516 -13.01 -4.62 -20.03
CA TYR A 516 -13.17 -3.88 -21.29
C TYR A 516 -12.14 -4.29 -22.36
N PRO A 517 -12.53 -4.35 -23.65
CA PRO A 517 -11.60 -4.52 -24.75
C PRO A 517 -10.85 -3.21 -25.05
N GLU A 518 -9.74 -3.34 -25.74
CA GLU A 518 -8.71 -2.34 -25.98
C GLU A 518 -9.27 -1.04 -26.61
N ASP A 519 -10.09 -1.15 -27.66
CA ASP A 519 -10.75 -0.01 -28.31
C ASP A 519 -11.65 0.78 -27.34
N THR A 520 -12.29 0.09 -26.40
CA THR A 520 -13.13 0.72 -25.36
C THR A 520 -12.28 1.44 -24.31
N VAL A 521 -11.06 0.96 -24.05
CA VAL A 521 -10.11 1.66 -23.17
C VAL A 521 -9.64 2.96 -23.82
N VAL A 522 -9.21 2.92 -25.09
CA VAL A 522 -8.83 4.13 -25.85
C VAL A 522 -9.98 5.15 -25.88
N THR A 523 -11.17 4.71 -26.28
CA THR A 523 -12.38 5.56 -26.36
C THR A 523 -12.71 6.21 -25.00
N LYS A 524 -12.43 5.52 -23.89
CA LYS A 524 -12.61 6.08 -22.54
C LYS A 524 -11.49 7.03 -22.11
N LEU A 525 -10.23 6.76 -22.43
CA LEU A 525 -9.12 7.68 -22.14
C LEU A 525 -9.29 9.03 -22.87
N MET A 526 -9.75 8.99 -24.13
CA MET A 526 -10.01 10.18 -24.95
C MET A 526 -11.22 11.02 -24.49
N ASN A 527 -12.07 10.52 -23.57
CA ASN A 527 -13.10 11.35 -22.95
C ASN A 527 -12.43 12.42 -22.05
N SER A 528 -12.88 13.67 -22.16
CA SER A 528 -12.38 14.83 -21.40
C SER A 528 -12.57 14.73 -19.87
N GLU A 529 -13.27 13.70 -19.38
CA GLU A 529 -13.32 13.33 -17.96
C GLU A 529 -12.07 12.55 -17.48
N TYR A 530 -11.27 11.97 -18.37
CA TYR A 530 -10.09 11.16 -18.05
C TYR A 530 -8.78 11.87 -18.46
N LEU A 531 -8.35 11.73 -19.72
CA LEU A 531 -7.15 12.40 -20.27
C LEU A 531 -7.52 13.41 -21.37
N GLY A 532 -8.61 13.16 -22.10
CA GLY A 532 -9.08 14.02 -23.20
C GLY A 532 -8.53 13.64 -24.57
N ASP A 533 -9.04 14.33 -25.57
CA ASP A 533 -8.73 14.17 -27.00
C ASP A 533 -7.40 14.82 -27.43
N ASP A 534 -6.89 15.75 -26.62
CA ASP A 534 -5.59 16.40 -26.80
C ASP A 534 -4.44 15.48 -26.38
N LEU A 535 -3.91 14.74 -27.36
CA LEU A 535 -2.83 13.77 -27.17
C LEU A 535 -1.51 14.38 -26.68
N ASP A 536 -1.22 15.66 -26.97
CA ASP A 536 -0.02 16.35 -26.50
C ASP A 536 -0.05 16.59 -24.97
N LYS A 537 -1.23 16.48 -24.35
CA LYS A 537 -1.41 16.54 -22.89
C LYS A 537 -1.35 15.17 -22.21
N TRP A 538 -1.25 14.06 -22.94
CA TRP A 538 -1.18 12.73 -22.34
C TRP A 538 0.19 12.53 -21.64
N PRO A 539 0.26 11.77 -20.53
CA PRO A 539 1.52 11.37 -19.91
C PRO A 539 2.41 10.61 -20.89
N LYS A 540 3.66 11.04 -21.06
CA LYS A 540 4.61 10.50 -22.06
C LYS A 540 4.87 9.00 -21.90
N GLU A 541 4.73 8.49 -20.70
CA GLU A 541 4.86 7.07 -20.40
C GLU A 541 3.82 6.22 -21.17
N LEU A 542 2.71 6.82 -21.62
CA LEU A 542 1.72 6.16 -22.50
C LEU A 542 2.22 5.97 -23.94
N GLU A 543 3.22 6.73 -24.42
CA GLU A 543 3.91 6.52 -25.70
C GLU A 543 4.58 5.13 -25.75
N THR A 544 4.86 4.52 -24.58
CA THR A 544 5.44 3.16 -24.49
C THR A 544 4.42 2.03 -24.69
N ILE A 545 3.12 2.34 -24.76
CA ILE A 545 2.03 1.38 -24.95
C ILE A 545 1.04 1.73 -26.05
N PHE A 546 0.98 2.97 -26.50
CA PHE A 546 0.14 3.42 -27.62
C PHE A 546 1.00 4.02 -28.74
N ASP A 547 0.67 3.68 -29.99
CA ASP A 547 1.02 4.48 -31.15
C ASP A 547 0.21 5.78 -31.13
N MET A 548 0.89 6.87 -30.79
CA MET A 548 0.34 8.23 -30.69
C MET A 548 0.43 9.01 -32.02
N THR A 549 0.95 8.41 -33.11
CA THR A 549 1.00 9.06 -34.43
C THR A 549 -0.37 9.12 -35.12
N LEU A 550 -1.34 8.34 -34.62
CA LEU A 550 -2.70 8.25 -35.11
C LEU A 550 -3.64 9.16 -34.31
N HIS A 551 -4.58 9.82 -35.00
CA HIS A 551 -5.59 10.69 -34.37
C HIS A 551 -6.48 9.97 -33.34
N VAL A 552 -6.59 8.63 -33.43
CA VAL A 552 -7.09 7.75 -32.38
C VAL A 552 -5.93 6.81 -32.01
N PRO A 553 -5.34 6.91 -30.81
CA PRO A 553 -4.21 6.09 -30.41
C PRO A 553 -4.52 4.59 -30.49
N LYS A 554 -3.55 3.77 -30.92
CA LYS A 554 -3.73 2.31 -30.96
C LYS A 554 -2.72 1.60 -30.06
N PRO A 555 -3.11 0.55 -29.31
CA PRO A 555 -2.15 -0.23 -28.55
C PRO A 555 -1.06 -0.79 -29.45
N LEU A 556 0.21 -0.67 -29.03
CA LEU A 556 1.31 -1.33 -29.71
C LEU A 556 1.09 -2.85 -29.72
N PRO A 557 1.47 -3.58 -30.78
CA PRO A 557 1.16 -5.02 -30.91
C PRO A 557 1.62 -5.87 -29.71
N ASN A 558 2.77 -5.54 -29.14
CA ASN A 558 3.35 -6.21 -27.96
C ASN A 558 2.84 -5.65 -26.61
N LYS A 559 1.79 -4.80 -26.60
CA LYS A 559 1.21 -4.14 -25.41
C LYS A 559 -0.31 -4.24 -25.31
N GLN A 560 -0.97 -4.96 -26.22
CA GLN A 560 -2.44 -5.12 -26.26
C GLN A 560 -3.00 -5.67 -24.94
N LEU A 561 -2.37 -6.71 -24.37
CA LEU A 561 -2.84 -7.36 -23.14
C LEU A 561 -2.70 -6.45 -21.91
N CYS A 562 -1.69 -5.58 -21.83
CA CYS A 562 -1.59 -4.63 -20.71
C CYS A 562 -2.58 -3.47 -20.84
N VAL A 563 -2.93 -3.03 -22.06
CA VAL A 563 -4.06 -2.10 -22.27
C VAL A 563 -5.39 -2.76 -21.89
N ARG A 564 -5.60 -4.04 -22.22
CA ARG A 564 -6.78 -4.79 -21.76
C ARG A 564 -6.83 -4.92 -20.25
N ALA A 565 -5.70 -5.18 -19.59
CA ALA A 565 -5.60 -5.19 -18.12
C ALA A 565 -5.96 -3.81 -17.51
N LEU A 566 -5.51 -2.71 -18.11
CA LEU A 566 -5.94 -1.36 -17.74
C LEU A 566 -7.46 -1.17 -17.90
N GLY A 567 -8.08 -1.79 -18.92
CA GLY A 567 -9.53 -1.85 -19.09
C GLY A 567 -10.27 -2.55 -17.94
N GLY A 568 -9.71 -3.65 -17.42
CA GLY A 568 -10.20 -4.32 -16.21
C GLY A 568 -10.14 -3.41 -14.97
N LEU A 569 -9.01 -2.72 -14.75
CA LEU A 569 -8.90 -1.72 -13.68
C LEU A 569 -9.93 -0.60 -13.87
N MET A 570 -10.05 -0.05 -15.08
CA MET A 570 -10.93 1.07 -15.39
C MET A 570 -12.40 0.76 -15.07
N PHE A 571 -12.89 -0.45 -15.40
CA PHE A 571 -14.21 -0.89 -14.95
C PHE A 571 -14.31 -0.99 -13.43
N TYR A 572 -13.33 -1.61 -12.76
CA TYR A 572 -13.41 -1.85 -11.32
C TYR A 572 -13.36 -0.55 -10.50
N LEU A 573 -12.51 0.39 -10.92
CA LEU A 573 -12.44 1.75 -10.37
C LEU A 573 -13.74 2.54 -10.64
N ASN A 574 -14.39 2.34 -11.79
CA ASN A 574 -15.69 2.92 -12.10
C ASN A 574 -16.83 2.33 -11.24
N ARG A 575 -16.85 1.00 -11.00
CA ARG A 575 -17.77 0.36 -10.02
C ARG A 575 -17.54 0.88 -8.59
N CYS A 576 -16.33 1.34 -8.27
CA CYS A 576 -15.99 2.01 -7.01
C CYS A 576 -16.33 3.51 -6.97
N LEU A 577 -16.61 4.13 -8.13
CA LEU A 577 -16.79 5.57 -8.33
C LEU A 577 -15.54 6.41 -7.99
N ILE A 578 -14.36 5.94 -8.45
CA ILE A 578 -13.05 6.57 -8.23
C ILE A 578 -12.16 6.66 -9.48
N ASP A 579 -12.60 6.16 -10.62
CA ASP A 579 -11.82 6.07 -11.86
C ASP A 579 -11.31 7.44 -12.32
N VAL A 580 -12.17 8.45 -12.40
CA VAL A 580 -11.75 9.82 -12.75
C VAL A 580 -10.73 10.40 -11.75
N ASP A 581 -10.83 10.07 -10.46
CA ASP A 581 -9.86 10.53 -9.44
C ASP A 581 -8.46 9.94 -9.68
N MET A 582 -8.39 8.70 -10.18
CA MET A 582 -7.15 7.99 -10.46
C MET A 582 -6.54 8.44 -11.78
N PHE A 583 -7.32 8.39 -12.87
CA PHE A 583 -6.82 8.73 -14.20
C PHE A 583 -6.40 10.20 -14.33
N SER A 584 -7.11 11.13 -13.67
CA SER A 584 -6.73 12.55 -13.65
C SER A 584 -5.42 12.85 -12.91
N MET A 585 -4.86 11.92 -12.12
CA MET A 585 -3.48 12.05 -11.63
C MET A 585 -2.46 12.01 -12.76
N GLY A 586 -2.72 11.24 -13.83
CA GLY A 586 -1.81 11.11 -14.97
C GLY A 586 -0.47 10.43 -14.62
N LEU A 587 -0.43 9.63 -13.54
CA LEU A 587 0.78 8.96 -13.09
C LEU A 587 0.82 7.53 -13.64
N PHE A 588 1.61 7.32 -14.69
CA PHE A 588 1.79 6.05 -15.38
C PHE A 588 3.27 5.64 -15.38
N VAL A 589 3.56 4.35 -15.26
CA VAL A 589 4.92 3.80 -15.33
C VAL A 589 4.91 2.44 -16.02
N GLU A 590 5.81 2.24 -16.99
CA GLU A 590 6.12 0.89 -17.46
C GLU A 590 7.00 0.17 -16.42
N TYR A 591 6.61 -1.03 -16.03
CA TYR A 591 7.47 -1.98 -15.34
C TYR A 591 7.95 -3.05 -16.32
N ARG A 592 9.26 -3.31 -16.34
CA ARG A 592 9.88 -4.37 -17.14
C ARG A 592 10.36 -5.48 -16.20
N PRO A 593 9.72 -6.66 -16.19
CA PRO A 593 10.17 -7.79 -15.39
C PRO A 593 11.62 -8.16 -15.75
N PRO A 594 12.45 -8.59 -14.79
CA PRO A 594 13.89 -8.71 -15.04
C PRO A 594 14.31 -9.79 -16.06
N ASN A 595 13.42 -10.74 -16.39
CA ASN A 595 13.69 -11.86 -17.31
C ASN A 595 13.51 -11.51 -18.81
N LEU A 596 13.22 -10.25 -19.16
CA LEU A 596 12.82 -9.87 -20.53
C LEU A 596 13.95 -9.80 -21.58
N SER A 597 15.19 -10.19 -21.27
CA SER A 597 16.25 -10.35 -22.28
C SER A 597 16.86 -11.76 -22.34
N LYS A 598 16.16 -12.63 -23.08
CA LYS A 598 16.85 -13.45 -24.09
C LYS A 598 17.49 -12.49 -25.09
N GLU A 599 18.71 -12.07 -24.79
CA GLU A 599 19.39 -10.94 -25.45
C GLU A 599 20.00 -11.33 -26.82
N GLU A 600 19.30 -12.19 -27.56
CA GLU A 600 19.78 -12.97 -28.73
C GLU A 600 20.14 -12.13 -29.97
N ASN A 601 19.98 -10.80 -29.94
CA ASN A 601 20.23 -9.90 -31.07
C ASN A 601 20.73 -8.48 -30.67
N ILE A 602 21.27 -8.29 -29.47
CA ILE A 602 22.04 -7.05 -29.17
C ILE A 602 23.51 -7.30 -29.58
N PRO A 603 24.20 -6.34 -30.22
CA PRO A 603 25.65 -6.43 -30.45
C PRO A 603 26.41 -6.73 -29.16
N GLN A 604 27.59 -7.36 -29.25
CA GLN A 604 28.46 -7.58 -28.09
C GLN A 604 29.04 -6.26 -27.57
N ILE A 605 28.25 -5.56 -26.76
CA ILE A 605 28.67 -4.40 -25.97
C ILE A 605 29.49 -4.94 -24.79
N SER A 606 30.81 -4.73 -24.86
CA SER A 606 31.77 -5.10 -23.81
C SER A 606 31.92 -4.00 -22.74
N GLY A 607 32.48 -4.37 -21.59
CA GLY A 607 32.78 -3.44 -20.50
C GLY A 607 31.57 -2.70 -19.89
N VAL A 608 31.83 -1.51 -19.37
CA VAL A 608 30.90 -0.67 -18.57
C VAL A 608 29.55 -0.43 -19.25
N GLU A 609 29.51 -0.23 -20.58
CA GLU A 609 28.28 0.04 -21.34
C GLU A 609 27.27 -1.11 -21.27
N ARG A 610 27.72 -2.36 -21.10
CA ARG A 610 26.89 -3.57 -20.99
C ARG A 610 25.88 -3.51 -19.84
N TRP A 611 26.22 -2.75 -18.79
CA TRP A 611 25.51 -2.74 -17.50
C TRP A 611 24.55 -1.56 -17.34
N LYS A 612 24.61 -0.54 -18.22
CA LYS A 612 23.78 0.66 -18.11
C LYS A 612 22.28 0.35 -18.18
N GLY A 613 21.52 0.99 -17.30
CA GLY A 613 20.08 0.78 -17.14
C GLY A 613 19.64 -0.62 -16.70
N LYS A 614 20.56 -1.58 -16.51
CA LYS A 614 20.22 -2.94 -16.07
C LYS A 614 19.99 -2.99 -14.56
N SER A 615 19.22 -3.99 -14.14
CA SER A 615 18.86 -4.24 -12.74
C SER A 615 19.01 -5.72 -12.43
N LEU A 616 19.33 -6.08 -11.18
CA LEU A 616 19.53 -7.49 -10.83
C LEU A 616 18.19 -8.24 -10.86
N ILE A 617 18.23 -9.44 -11.43
CA ILE A 617 17.12 -10.38 -11.43
C ILE A 617 16.91 -10.91 -10.01
N ILE A 618 15.91 -10.37 -9.31
CA ILE A 618 15.39 -10.93 -8.06
C ILE A 618 14.05 -11.61 -8.33
N ASP A 619 14.11 -12.94 -8.44
CA ASP A 619 13.00 -13.87 -8.58
C ASP A 619 12.11 -13.92 -7.31
N GLY A 620 10.85 -14.36 -7.45
CA GLY A 620 9.87 -14.34 -6.37
C GLY A 620 10.06 -15.36 -5.24
N ALA A 621 10.68 -16.51 -5.48
CA ALA A 621 11.17 -17.40 -4.42
C ALA A 621 12.44 -16.82 -3.80
N THR A 622 13.31 -16.25 -4.64
CA THR A 622 14.55 -15.63 -4.22
C THR A 622 14.31 -14.44 -3.26
N LEU A 623 13.28 -13.63 -3.51
CA LEU A 623 12.85 -12.56 -2.61
C LEU A 623 12.38 -13.06 -1.21
N LEU A 624 11.85 -14.28 -1.12
CA LEU A 624 11.21 -14.81 0.10
C LEU A 624 12.19 -15.44 1.09
N ASN A 625 12.99 -16.44 0.71
CA ASN A 625 13.72 -17.23 1.74
C ASN A 625 14.91 -16.50 2.38
N LEU A 626 15.28 -15.32 1.87
CA LEU A 626 16.24 -14.39 2.51
C LEU A 626 15.59 -13.26 3.27
N HIS A 627 14.26 -13.20 3.27
CA HIS A 627 13.49 -12.19 4.01
C HIS A 627 13.92 -10.78 3.54
N LEU A 628 14.03 -10.54 2.23
CA LEU A 628 14.47 -9.23 1.72
C LEU A 628 13.47 -8.13 2.07
N VAL A 629 12.21 -8.40 1.76
CA VAL A 629 11.05 -7.65 2.23
C VAL A 629 10.19 -8.58 3.09
N PRO A 630 9.40 -8.08 4.05
CA PRO A 630 8.50 -8.92 4.82
C PRO A 630 7.53 -9.69 3.90
N PRO A 631 7.22 -10.97 4.20
CA PRO A 631 6.32 -11.77 3.39
C PRO A 631 4.89 -11.22 3.44
N PHE A 632 4.14 -11.33 2.34
CA PHE A 632 2.79 -10.80 2.25
C PHE A 632 1.84 -11.54 3.20
N THR A 633 1.51 -10.91 4.32
CA THR A 633 0.52 -11.41 5.28
C THR A 633 -0.49 -10.33 5.63
N GLY A 634 -1.72 -10.49 5.14
CA GLY A 634 -2.86 -9.89 5.83
C GLY A 634 -2.92 -10.45 7.26
N LYS A 635 -3.29 -9.64 8.25
CA LYS A 635 -3.09 -9.90 9.69
C LYS A 635 -3.60 -11.25 10.23
N LYS A 636 -4.45 -11.98 9.50
CA LYS A 636 -4.90 -13.35 9.83
C LYS A 636 -3.88 -14.45 9.44
N ALA A 637 -3.08 -14.25 8.40
CA ALA A 637 -2.12 -15.26 7.91
C ALA A 637 -0.90 -15.40 8.82
N ALA A 638 -0.54 -14.37 9.58
CA ALA A 638 0.57 -14.37 10.54
C ALA A 638 0.45 -15.46 11.64
N ALA A 639 -0.78 -15.92 11.94
CA ALA A 639 -1.02 -17.02 12.88
C ALA A 639 -0.66 -18.41 12.31
N GLY A 640 -0.52 -18.54 10.98
CA GLY A 640 -0.24 -19.81 10.29
C GLY A 640 1.16 -19.92 9.68
N LEU A 641 2.03 -18.90 9.84
CA LEU A 641 3.43 -19.03 9.44
C LEU A 641 4.19 -19.96 10.38
N ARG A 642 4.96 -20.89 9.82
CA ARG A 642 5.92 -21.73 10.58
C ARG A 642 6.99 -20.93 11.30
N ASP A 643 7.24 -19.69 10.87
CA ASP A 643 8.15 -18.77 11.54
C ASP A 643 7.54 -17.36 11.64
N GLN A 644 7.32 -16.89 12.87
CA GLN A 644 6.91 -15.51 13.15
C GLN A 644 8.11 -14.54 13.15
N THR A 645 9.35 -15.05 13.17
CA THR A 645 10.59 -14.28 13.15
C THR A 645 10.76 -13.58 11.80
N ALA A 646 10.53 -14.29 10.68
CA ALA A 646 10.49 -13.79 9.30
C ALA A 646 9.62 -12.53 9.08
N LEU A 647 8.59 -12.29 9.91
CA LEU A 647 7.75 -11.08 9.82
C LEU A 647 8.40 -9.84 10.47
N LYS A 648 9.29 -10.05 11.46
CA LYS A 648 10.05 -8.97 12.11
C LYS A 648 11.41 -8.75 11.46
N PHE A 649 12.13 -9.82 11.16
CA PHE A 649 13.53 -9.80 10.75
C PHE A 649 13.62 -9.95 9.23
N SER A 650 13.63 -8.81 8.53
CA SER A 650 13.83 -8.71 7.10
C SER A 650 14.95 -7.71 6.78
N LEU A 651 15.56 -7.76 5.60
CA LEU A 651 16.59 -6.79 5.21
C LEU A 651 16.02 -5.37 5.19
N PHE A 652 14.84 -5.20 4.57
CA PHE A 652 14.08 -3.96 4.59
C PHE A 652 13.89 -3.41 6.01
N ASN A 653 13.38 -4.23 6.95
CA ASN A 653 13.17 -3.79 8.34
C ASN A 653 14.48 -3.47 9.08
N THR A 654 15.62 -3.96 8.62
CA THR A 654 16.94 -3.75 9.25
C THR A 654 17.61 -2.47 8.76
N ILE A 655 17.54 -2.20 7.45
CA ILE A 655 18.12 -1.00 6.81
C ILE A 655 17.16 0.19 6.76
N ASP A 656 15.85 -0.01 6.95
CA ASP A 656 14.85 1.06 7.02
C ASP A 656 15.01 1.89 8.30
N SER A 657 15.48 3.12 8.10
CA SER A 657 15.37 4.23 9.01
C SER A 657 14.87 5.48 8.28
N CYS A 658 14.23 5.35 7.11
CA CYS A 658 13.62 6.45 6.37
C CYS A 658 12.59 7.18 7.26
N LYS A 659 12.59 8.51 7.22
CA LYS A 659 11.71 9.36 8.04
C LYS A 659 10.36 9.62 7.36
N THR A 660 10.27 9.42 6.04
CA THR A 660 9.09 9.68 5.21
C THR A 660 8.44 8.39 4.70
N ALA A 661 7.12 8.41 4.51
CA ALA A 661 6.38 7.25 4.00
C ALA A 661 6.73 6.93 2.53
N PHE A 662 6.94 7.95 1.70
CA PHE A 662 7.37 7.80 0.31
C PHE A 662 8.84 7.34 0.19
N GLY A 663 9.73 7.78 1.08
CA GLY A 663 11.08 7.22 1.22
C GLY A 663 11.06 5.73 1.55
N LYS A 664 10.21 5.28 2.49
CA LYS A 664 10.02 3.84 2.78
C LYS A 664 9.52 3.04 1.56
N ARG A 665 8.58 3.59 0.79
CA ARG A 665 8.10 2.95 -0.45
C ARG A 665 9.20 2.84 -1.50
N LEU A 666 10.01 3.90 -1.69
CA LEU A 666 11.14 3.87 -2.62
C LEU A 666 12.22 2.88 -2.16
N LEU A 667 12.60 2.86 -0.89
CA LEU A 667 13.57 1.92 -0.31
C LEU A 667 13.14 0.46 -0.52
N ARG A 668 11.85 0.15 -0.35
CA ARG A 668 11.31 -1.19 -0.66
C ARG A 668 11.39 -1.49 -2.16
N SER A 669 11.05 -0.53 -3.03
CA SER A 669 11.16 -0.68 -4.49
C SER A 669 12.61 -0.87 -4.94
N TRP A 670 13.56 -0.24 -4.24
CA TRP A 670 14.98 -0.41 -4.42
C TRP A 670 15.39 -1.85 -4.08
N ILE A 671 15.12 -2.36 -2.88
CA ILE A 671 15.47 -3.75 -2.51
C ILE A 671 14.87 -4.80 -3.46
N CYS A 672 13.65 -4.59 -3.97
CA CYS A 672 13.02 -5.52 -4.92
C CYS A 672 13.62 -5.48 -6.35
N ALA A 673 14.30 -4.39 -6.73
CA ALA A 673 14.89 -4.20 -8.06
C ALA A 673 16.25 -3.50 -7.94
N PRO A 674 17.31 -4.24 -7.60
CA PRO A 674 18.68 -3.74 -7.49
C PRO A 674 19.20 -3.09 -8.77
N SER A 675 19.96 -2.00 -8.68
CA SER A 675 20.62 -1.41 -9.86
C SER A 675 21.91 -2.16 -10.16
N CYS A 676 22.11 -2.55 -11.42
CA CYS A 676 23.42 -2.98 -11.93
C CYS A 676 24.17 -1.85 -12.67
N ASP A 677 23.50 -0.72 -12.95
CA ASP A 677 24.09 0.43 -13.64
C ASP A 677 25.30 1.01 -12.84
N PRO A 678 26.51 1.06 -13.43
CA PRO A 678 27.72 1.52 -12.76
C PRO A 678 27.64 2.96 -12.25
N THR A 679 27.00 3.85 -13.03
CA THR A 679 26.83 5.27 -12.68
C THR A 679 25.90 5.40 -11.48
N VAL A 680 24.78 4.67 -11.50
CA VAL A 680 23.79 4.70 -10.41
C VAL A 680 24.36 4.10 -9.12
N ILE A 681 25.18 3.05 -9.20
CA ILE A 681 25.89 2.49 -8.04
C ILE A 681 26.90 3.52 -7.50
N ALA A 682 27.77 4.07 -8.34
CA ALA A 682 28.80 5.02 -7.94
C ALA A 682 28.23 6.32 -7.34
N GLU A 683 27.18 6.89 -7.94
CA GLU A 683 26.49 8.08 -7.38
C GLU A 683 25.89 7.78 -5.99
N ARG A 684 25.27 6.61 -5.80
CA ARG A 684 24.68 6.22 -4.50
C ARG A 684 25.75 5.95 -3.44
N GLN A 685 26.81 5.23 -3.78
CA GLN A 685 27.94 4.98 -2.87
C GLN A 685 28.57 6.30 -2.42
N THR A 686 28.88 7.19 -3.36
CA THR A 686 29.48 8.50 -3.08
C THR A 686 28.57 9.37 -2.21
N ALA A 687 27.25 9.32 -2.42
CA ALA A 687 26.29 10.04 -1.58
C ALA A 687 26.14 9.45 -0.16
N VAL A 688 26.21 8.12 -0.01
CA VAL A 688 26.22 7.47 1.32
C VAL A 688 27.51 7.80 2.07
N GLU A 689 28.67 7.66 1.40
CA GLU A 689 29.99 8.03 1.93
C GLU A 689 30.05 9.51 2.34
N TYR A 690 29.50 10.40 1.52
CA TYR A 690 29.36 11.83 1.82
C TYR A 690 28.55 12.09 3.11
N LEU A 691 27.41 11.41 3.27
CA LEU A 691 26.55 11.55 4.45
C LEU A 691 27.17 10.94 5.71
N MET A 692 28.05 9.94 5.58
CA MET A 692 28.78 9.35 6.72
C MET A 692 29.91 10.25 7.26
N LYS A 693 30.32 11.31 6.55
CA LYS A 693 31.37 12.25 7.00
C LYS A 693 30.92 12.99 8.28
N GLN A 694 31.86 13.19 9.23
CA GLN A 694 31.58 13.86 10.51
C GLN A 694 31.04 15.29 10.32
N GLU A 695 31.52 15.98 9.29
CA GLU A 695 31.10 17.30 8.87
C GLU A 695 29.61 17.31 8.46
N ALA A 696 29.17 16.28 7.73
CA ALA A 696 27.79 16.10 7.27
C ALA A 696 26.79 15.78 8.40
N SER A 697 27.25 15.48 9.63
CA SER A 697 26.39 15.29 10.81
C SER A 697 25.45 16.47 11.06
N LYS A 698 25.89 17.71 10.78
CA LYS A 698 25.04 18.92 10.85
C LYS A 698 23.89 18.89 9.83
N LEU A 699 24.15 18.41 8.62
CA LEU A 699 23.16 18.26 7.55
C LEU A 699 22.17 17.15 7.89
N ILE A 700 22.65 15.98 8.34
CA ILE A 700 21.81 14.88 8.84
C ILE A 700 20.91 15.37 9.98
N GLY A 701 21.44 16.13 10.94
CA GLY A 701 20.66 16.73 12.02
C GLY A 701 19.51 17.62 11.51
N LYS A 702 19.73 18.40 10.45
CA LYS A 702 18.69 19.22 9.80
C LYS A 702 17.70 18.39 8.98
N MET A 703 18.16 17.35 8.30
CA MET A 703 17.29 16.38 7.62
C MET A 703 16.37 15.68 8.63
N ASP A 704 16.91 15.21 9.75
CA ASP A 704 16.13 14.63 10.85
C ASP A 704 15.12 15.62 11.45
N GLU A 705 15.49 16.91 11.55
CA GLU A 705 14.62 17.96 12.07
C GLU A 705 13.42 18.26 11.16
N TYR A 706 13.59 18.18 9.84
CA TYR A 706 12.55 18.51 8.85
C TYR A 706 11.78 17.28 8.35
N LEU A 707 12.46 16.20 7.96
CA LEU A 707 11.86 15.02 7.34
C LEU A 707 10.92 14.27 8.29
N LYS A 708 11.27 14.14 9.58
CA LYS A 708 10.38 13.57 10.62
C LYS A 708 9.08 14.36 10.80
N LYS A 709 9.05 15.63 10.38
CA LYS A 709 7.88 16.53 10.45
C LYS A 709 7.13 16.61 9.10
N LEU A 710 7.45 15.78 8.11
CA LEU A 710 6.70 15.70 6.85
C LEU A 710 5.53 14.71 6.95
N PRO A 711 4.38 15.03 6.35
CA PRO A 711 3.28 14.07 6.17
C PRO A 711 3.61 13.09 5.02
N ASP A 712 2.73 12.11 4.78
CA ASP A 712 2.71 11.37 3.51
C ASP A 712 2.23 12.28 2.36
N LEU A 713 3.15 13.10 1.84
CA LEU A 713 2.89 14.06 0.76
C LEU A 713 2.35 13.40 -0.50
N GLU A 714 2.87 12.23 -0.88
CA GLU A 714 2.47 11.49 -2.08
C GLU A 714 0.97 11.15 -2.06
N ARG A 715 0.46 10.67 -0.91
CA ARG A 715 -0.98 10.43 -0.71
C ARG A 715 -1.80 11.72 -0.62
N LEU A 716 -1.26 12.77 0.00
CA LEU A 716 -1.94 14.07 0.08
C LEU A 716 -2.11 14.73 -1.30
N LEU A 717 -1.16 14.57 -2.22
CA LEU A 717 -1.29 15.07 -3.60
C LEU A 717 -2.48 14.41 -4.33
N GLN A 718 -2.70 13.10 -4.14
CA GLN A 718 -3.87 12.37 -4.66
C GLN A 718 -5.17 12.95 -4.10
N LYS A 719 -5.24 13.14 -2.77
CA LYS A 719 -6.42 13.71 -2.11
C LYS A 719 -6.74 15.12 -2.62
N ILE A 720 -5.74 16.00 -2.71
CA ILE A 720 -5.93 17.39 -3.12
C ILE A 720 -6.34 17.46 -4.61
N ASN A 721 -5.74 16.64 -5.47
CA ASN A 721 -6.19 16.49 -6.87
C ASN A 721 -7.69 16.17 -6.94
N THR A 722 -8.13 15.15 -6.21
CA THR A 722 -9.55 14.75 -6.13
C THR A 722 -10.47 15.91 -5.72
N LEU A 723 -10.03 16.76 -4.78
CA LEU A 723 -10.79 17.92 -4.30
C LEU A 723 -10.82 19.10 -5.28
N GLY A 724 -9.92 19.17 -6.26
CA GLY A 724 -9.92 20.19 -7.31
C GLY A 724 -10.82 19.86 -8.52
N LEU A 725 -11.12 18.57 -8.76
CA LEU A 725 -11.76 18.11 -9.99
C LEU A 725 -13.16 18.70 -10.21
N LYS A 726 -13.35 19.35 -11.36
CA LYS A 726 -14.66 19.88 -11.78
C LYS A 726 -15.72 18.79 -11.99
N TYR A 727 -15.31 17.59 -12.44
CA TYR A 727 -16.16 16.40 -12.49
C TYR A 727 -16.72 16.01 -11.12
N ARG A 728 -15.90 16.11 -10.06
CA ARG A 728 -16.29 15.79 -8.68
C ARG A 728 -17.34 16.74 -8.13
N SER A 729 -17.37 18.01 -8.56
CA SER A 729 -18.43 18.96 -8.18
C SER A 729 -19.68 18.85 -9.05
N GLU A 730 -19.55 18.70 -10.37
CA GLU A 730 -20.71 18.80 -11.28
C GLU A 730 -21.49 17.49 -11.47
N LYS A 731 -20.81 16.36 -11.60
CA LYS A 731 -21.43 15.09 -12.06
C LYS A 731 -21.45 14.01 -10.99
N HIS A 732 -20.37 13.86 -10.23
CA HIS A 732 -20.21 12.78 -9.26
C HIS A 732 -21.28 12.80 -8.15
N PRO A 733 -21.88 11.67 -7.73
CA PRO A 733 -22.94 11.66 -6.71
C PRO A 733 -22.56 12.28 -5.35
N ASP A 734 -21.28 12.26 -4.98
CA ASP A 734 -20.78 12.76 -3.70
C ASP A 734 -20.82 14.30 -3.57
N SER A 735 -21.07 15.05 -4.66
CA SER A 735 -21.36 16.50 -4.56
C SER A 735 -22.81 16.83 -4.21
N ARG A 736 -23.74 15.91 -4.50
CA ARG A 736 -25.16 16.02 -4.15
C ARG A 736 -25.45 15.50 -2.73
N ALA A 737 -24.51 14.78 -2.14
CA ALA A 737 -24.65 14.11 -0.85
C ALA A 737 -24.83 15.11 0.32
N GLN A 738 -25.93 14.94 1.05
CA GLN A 738 -26.32 15.80 2.17
C GLN A 738 -25.64 15.36 3.48
N MET A 739 -24.43 15.88 3.72
CA MET A 739 -23.68 15.66 4.96
C MET A 739 -24.25 16.47 6.13
N PHE A 740 -24.29 15.89 7.33
CA PHE A 740 -24.76 16.58 8.53
C PHE A 740 -23.64 17.26 9.35
N PHE A 741 -22.37 17.04 9.01
CA PHE A 741 -21.21 17.71 9.62
C PHE A 741 -20.30 18.43 8.60
N PRO A 742 -20.85 19.26 7.67
CA PRO A 742 -20.11 19.83 6.54
C PRO A 742 -18.87 20.62 6.97
N ASP A 743 -18.99 21.47 8.00
CA ASP A 743 -17.91 22.34 8.49
C ASP A 743 -16.70 21.53 8.93
N LYS A 744 -16.92 20.39 9.59
CA LYS A 744 -15.84 19.50 10.06
C LYS A 744 -15.10 18.86 8.89
N TYR A 745 -15.82 18.45 7.84
CA TYR A 745 -15.20 17.91 6.63
C TYR A 745 -14.50 19.00 5.80
N ASN A 746 -15.04 20.21 5.74
CA ASN A 746 -14.40 21.32 5.03
C ASN A 746 -13.13 21.79 5.74
N LYS A 747 -13.14 21.88 7.07
CA LYS A 747 -11.95 22.13 7.88
C LYS A 747 -10.89 21.03 7.69
N ARG A 748 -11.29 19.75 7.57
CA ARG A 748 -10.38 18.66 7.16
C ARG A 748 -9.76 18.88 5.77
N LYS A 749 -10.57 19.18 4.74
CA LYS A 749 -10.09 19.46 3.35
C LYS A 749 -9.03 20.58 3.32
N ILE A 750 -9.29 21.66 4.04
CA ILE A 750 -8.41 22.84 4.09
C ILE A 750 -7.14 22.54 4.90
N ASN A 751 -7.26 21.81 6.00
CA ASN A 751 -6.12 21.35 6.78
C ASN A 751 -5.18 20.41 5.99
N ASP A 752 -5.72 19.52 5.14
CA ASP A 752 -4.91 18.66 4.27
C ASP A 752 -4.01 19.49 3.34
N LEU A 753 -4.57 20.49 2.62
CA LEU A 753 -3.80 21.40 1.77
C LEU A 753 -2.75 22.22 2.55
N ILE A 754 -3.13 22.79 3.69
CA ILE A 754 -2.20 23.58 4.51
C ILE A 754 -1.08 22.69 5.09
N THR A 755 -1.39 21.44 5.44
CA THR A 755 -0.40 20.45 5.89
C THR A 755 0.58 20.09 4.78
N THR A 756 0.10 19.98 3.53
CA THR A 756 0.93 19.80 2.32
C THR A 756 1.82 21.01 2.04
N LEU A 757 1.28 22.23 2.04
CA LEU A 757 2.06 23.47 1.84
C LEU A 757 3.14 23.63 2.92
N ASN A 758 2.77 23.43 4.19
CA ASN A 758 3.70 23.41 5.32
C ASN A 758 4.77 22.30 5.20
N GLY A 759 4.51 21.23 4.45
CA GLY A 759 5.47 20.18 4.12
C GLY A 759 6.48 20.64 3.07
N PHE A 760 6.00 21.17 1.95
CA PHE A 760 6.84 21.72 0.88
C PHE A 760 7.70 22.91 1.35
N GLU A 761 7.20 23.73 2.27
CA GLU A 761 8.01 24.75 2.95
C GLU A 761 9.18 24.18 3.77
N LYS A 762 8.99 23.07 4.49
CA LYS A 762 10.07 22.42 5.25
C LYS A 762 11.14 21.89 4.29
N ILE A 763 10.73 21.36 3.14
CA ILE A 763 11.64 20.93 2.08
C ILE A 763 12.42 22.13 1.51
N SER A 764 11.74 23.25 1.21
CA SER A 764 12.41 24.48 0.75
C SER A 764 13.38 25.06 1.80
N LYS A 765 13.03 24.98 3.09
CA LYS A 765 13.90 25.37 4.22
C LYS A 765 15.10 24.42 4.39
N LEU A 766 14.95 23.12 4.10
CA LEU A 766 16.05 22.15 4.06
C LEU A 766 17.01 22.43 2.89
N ALA A 767 16.49 22.65 1.68
CA ALA A 767 17.30 23.00 0.51
C ALA A 767 18.10 24.30 0.75
N LYS A 768 17.46 25.34 1.33
CA LYS A 768 18.16 26.57 1.74
C LYS A 768 19.22 26.34 2.82
N ALA A 769 19.01 25.42 3.75
CA ALA A 769 20.03 25.08 4.75
C ALA A 769 21.24 24.37 4.12
N TYR A 770 21.01 23.55 3.08
CA TYR A 770 22.06 22.87 2.32
C TYR A 770 22.80 23.80 1.34
N SER A 771 22.14 24.82 0.77
CA SER A 771 22.82 25.85 -0.02
C SER A 771 23.68 26.81 0.82
N GLN A 772 23.53 26.78 2.15
CA GLN A 772 24.34 27.52 3.12
C GLN A 772 25.43 26.63 3.76
N PHE A 773 25.63 25.41 3.25
CA PHE A 773 26.49 24.41 3.86
C PHE A 773 27.85 24.37 3.18
N ASP A 774 28.87 24.81 3.91
CA ASP A 774 30.26 24.92 3.45
C ASP A 774 30.98 23.56 3.52
N MET A 775 30.73 22.76 2.48
CA MET A 775 31.39 21.49 2.19
C MET A 775 31.49 21.32 0.67
N GLU A 776 32.39 20.45 0.22
CA GLU A 776 32.35 19.88 -1.13
C GLU A 776 30.94 19.35 -1.46
N LYS A 777 30.49 19.48 -2.71
CA LYS A 777 29.13 19.10 -3.12
C LYS A 777 29.10 17.73 -3.79
N CYS A 778 28.18 16.86 -3.36
CA CYS A 778 27.95 15.56 -3.98
C CYS A 778 26.85 15.66 -5.04
N SER A 779 27.12 15.20 -6.28
CA SER A 779 26.20 15.33 -7.44
C SER A 779 24.78 14.83 -7.14
N LEU A 780 24.65 13.65 -6.52
CA LEU A 780 23.34 13.06 -6.21
C LEU A 780 22.61 13.81 -5.08
N ILE A 781 23.33 14.47 -4.18
CA ILE A 781 22.72 15.33 -3.14
C ILE A 781 22.31 16.68 -3.73
N GLU A 782 23.10 17.26 -4.65
CA GLU A 782 22.70 18.45 -5.42
C GLU A 782 21.41 18.20 -6.22
N LYS A 783 21.34 17.06 -6.92
CA LYS A 783 20.13 16.56 -7.61
C LYS A 783 18.92 16.39 -6.69
N CYS A 784 19.10 16.28 -5.37
CA CYS A 784 18.02 16.07 -4.41
C CYS A 784 17.59 17.32 -3.63
N ILE A 785 18.51 18.22 -3.26
CA ILE A 785 18.26 19.40 -2.41
C ILE A 785 19.13 20.63 -2.73
N GLY A 786 19.97 20.58 -3.76
CA GLY A 786 20.90 21.65 -4.15
C GLY A 786 20.44 22.46 -5.36
N GLU A 787 21.35 22.83 -6.25
CA GLU A 787 21.04 23.72 -7.38
C GLU A 787 20.16 23.06 -8.46
N GLU A 788 20.26 21.74 -8.64
CA GLU A 788 19.39 20.94 -9.52
C GLU A 788 18.01 20.61 -8.91
N PHE A 789 17.74 21.07 -7.68
CA PHE A 789 16.46 20.86 -7.02
C PHE A 789 15.31 21.60 -7.72
N THR A 790 14.12 20.99 -7.75
CA THR A 790 12.97 21.58 -8.45
C THR A 790 12.41 22.78 -7.68
N ASP A 791 12.61 23.99 -8.21
CA ASP A 791 12.14 25.20 -7.54
C ASP A 791 10.61 25.33 -7.48
N ILE A 792 10.17 25.68 -6.29
CA ILE A 792 8.78 25.82 -5.84
C ILE A 792 8.58 27.08 -4.97
N ARG A 793 9.61 27.93 -4.81
CA ARG A 793 9.56 29.13 -3.96
C ARG A 793 8.48 30.13 -4.41
N GLU A 794 8.36 30.34 -5.72
CA GLU A 794 7.31 31.18 -6.30
C GLU A 794 5.92 30.59 -6.09
N ASP A 795 5.76 29.28 -6.31
CA ASP A 795 4.48 28.57 -6.15
C ASP A 795 4.00 28.60 -4.68
N LEU A 796 4.91 28.44 -3.71
CA LEU A 796 4.58 28.62 -2.30
C LEU A 796 4.20 30.08 -1.98
N SER A 797 4.96 31.05 -2.49
CA SER A 797 4.69 32.48 -2.30
C SER A 797 3.35 32.92 -2.91
N HIS A 798 2.90 32.26 -3.98
CA HIS A 798 1.57 32.42 -4.56
C HIS A 798 0.49 31.97 -3.58
N PHE A 799 0.58 30.76 -3.00
CA PHE A 799 -0.42 30.29 -2.03
C PHE A 799 -0.44 31.09 -0.72
N ASP A 800 0.69 31.64 -0.27
CA ASP A 800 0.74 32.60 0.85
C ASP A 800 -0.03 33.90 0.58
N LYS A 801 -0.06 34.35 -0.68
CA LYS A 801 -0.78 35.56 -1.12
C LYS A 801 -2.22 35.27 -1.50
N ALA A 802 -2.56 34.04 -1.88
CA ALA A 802 -3.87 33.66 -2.40
C ALA A 802 -5.00 33.77 -1.37
N PHE A 803 -4.76 33.36 -0.11
CA PHE A 803 -5.75 33.36 0.97
C PHE A 803 -5.08 33.57 2.35
N ASP A 804 -5.86 33.53 3.43
CA ASP A 804 -5.35 33.47 4.81
C ASP A 804 -5.47 32.04 5.34
N ARG A 805 -4.33 31.42 5.67
CA ARG A 805 -4.28 30.01 6.09
C ARG A 805 -4.92 29.76 7.46
N ALA A 806 -4.80 30.70 8.40
CA ALA A 806 -5.34 30.53 9.75
C ALA A 806 -6.85 30.71 9.72
N LYS A 807 -7.31 31.80 9.11
CA LYS A 807 -8.74 32.09 8.96
C LYS A 807 -9.48 31.03 8.13
N ALA A 808 -8.87 30.47 7.08
CA ALA A 808 -9.51 29.39 6.31
C ALA A 808 -9.76 28.11 7.13
N ILE A 809 -8.95 27.82 8.16
CA ILE A 809 -9.20 26.70 9.10
C ILE A 809 -10.28 27.08 10.13
N GLU A 810 -10.32 28.34 10.56
CA GLU A 810 -11.31 28.85 11.52
C GLU A 810 -12.72 28.95 10.91
N ASP A 811 -12.85 29.58 9.74
CA ASP A 811 -14.11 29.69 8.98
C ASP A 811 -14.51 28.33 8.38
N GLY A 812 -13.54 27.49 8.01
CA GLY A 812 -13.78 26.25 7.27
C GLY A 812 -14.05 26.47 5.77
N GLN A 813 -13.74 27.66 5.25
CA GLN A 813 -13.90 28.04 3.84
C GLN A 813 -12.67 28.86 3.40
N ILE A 814 -12.17 28.62 2.19
CA ILE A 814 -11.09 29.43 1.62
C ILE A 814 -11.70 30.69 0.99
N VAL A 815 -11.46 31.83 1.61
CA VAL A 815 -11.78 33.16 1.06
C VAL A 815 -10.57 33.71 0.29
N PRO A 816 -10.66 33.94 -1.03
CA PRO A 816 -9.57 34.55 -1.80
C PRO A 816 -9.27 35.98 -1.35
N ARG A 817 -8.00 36.40 -1.41
CA ARG A 817 -7.64 37.82 -1.29
C ARG A 817 -8.06 38.57 -2.56
N ARG A 818 -8.32 39.88 -2.44
CA ARG A 818 -8.66 40.76 -3.58
C ARG A 818 -7.58 40.69 -4.65
N GLY A 819 -7.99 40.61 -5.91
CA GLY A 819 -7.13 40.46 -7.09
C GLY A 819 -6.82 39.01 -7.49
N ILE A 820 -7.14 38.02 -6.66
CA ILE A 820 -6.86 36.60 -6.93
C ILE A 820 -7.98 35.96 -7.77
N ASP A 821 -9.23 36.16 -7.38
CA ASP A 821 -10.40 35.65 -8.11
C ASP A 821 -11.28 36.83 -8.58
N LYS A 822 -11.39 36.98 -9.90
CA LYS A 822 -12.11 38.08 -10.56
C LYS A 822 -13.63 37.95 -10.41
N ASP A 823 -14.15 36.73 -10.35
CA ASP A 823 -15.58 36.46 -10.22
C ASP A 823 -16.01 36.80 -8.79
N TYR A 824 -15.20 36.41 -7.82
CA TYR A 824 -15.41 36.73 -6.41
C TYR A 824 -15.33 38.25 -6.16
N ASP A 825 -14.29 38.93 -6.66
CA ASP A 825 -14.18 40.39 -6.59
C ASP A 825 -15.34 41.11 -7.28
N ALA A 826 -15.88 40.57 -8.37
CA ALA A 826 -17.08 41.11 -9.03
C ALA A 826 -18.34 40.92 -8.17
N SER A 827 -18.52 39.75 -7.56
CA SER A 827 -19.65 39.47 -6.66
C SER A 827 -19.64 40.40 -5.43
N LEU A 828 -18.46 40.64 -4.83
CA LEU A 828 -18.31 41.59 -3.71
C LEU A 828 -18.67 43.02 -4.11
N LYS A 829 -18.29 43.47 -5.32
CA LYS A 829 -18.69 44.78 -5.85
C LYS A 829 -20.20 44.85 -6.11
N LYS A 830 -20.82 43.76 -6.58
CA LYS A 830 -22.26 43.67 -6.84
C LYS A 830 -23.07 43.76 -5.55
N VAL A 831 -22.69 43.01 -4.51
CA VAL A 831 -23.29 43.09 -3.17
C VAL A 831 -23.15 44.51 -2.61
N ALA A 832 -21.93 45.07 -2.58
CA ALA A 832 -21.70 46.43 -2.07
C ALA A 832 -22.49 47.51 -2.83
N ALA A 833 -22.71 47.35 -4.13
CA ALA A 833 -23.56 48.25 -4.92
C ALA A 833 -25.05 48.12 -4.54
N CYS A 834 -25.54 46.92 -4.27
CA CYS A 834 -26.90 46.69 -3.78
C CYS A 834 -27.12 47.20 -2.35
N GLU A 835 -26.14 47.03 -1.45
CA GLU A 835 -26.14 47.64 -0.11
C GLU A 835 -26.15 49.17 -0.19
N LYS A 836 -25.30 49.74 -1.06
CA LYS A 836 -25.27 51.19 -1.31
C LYS A 836 -26.62 51.72 -1.81
N ALA A 837 -27.29 51.01 -2.72
CA ALA A 837 -28.63 51.38 -3.19
C ALA A 837 -29.69 51.30 -2.07
N CYS A 838 -29.62 50.31 -1.18
CA CYS A 838 -30.51 50.23 -0.01
C CYS A 838 -30.27 51.39 0.97
N ASN A 839 -29.01 51.78 1.19
CA ASN A 839 -28.65 52.93 2.04
C ASN A 839 -29.04 54.27 1.40
N GLU A 840 -28.90 54.43 0.07
CA GLU A 840 -29.38 55.61 -0.66
C GLU A 840 -30.90 55.74 -0.59
N TYR A 841 -31.63 54.62 -0.66
CA TYR A 841 -33.06 54.60 -0.41
C TYR A 841 -33.42 55.02 1.03
N LEU A 842 -32.68 54.54 2.04
CA LEU A 842 -32.84 54.98 3.43
C LEU A 842 -32.63 56.50 3.59
N GLU A 843 -31.59 57.08 2.99
CA GLU A 843 -31.34 58.53 3.06
C GLU A 843 -32.38 59.35 2.29
N ASN A 844 -32.97 58.82 1.22
CA ASN A 844 -34.11 59.45 0.56
C ASN A 844 -35.35 59.43 1.46
N VAL A 845 -35.70 58.29 2.07
CA VAL A 845 -36.83 58.18 3.01
C VAL A 845 -36.66 59.08 4.24
N LYS A 846 -35.44 59.19 4.80
CA LYS A 846 -35.12 60.15 5.88
C LYS A 846 -35.38 61.61 5.46
N ARG A 847 -35.06 61.95 4.20
CA ARG A 847 -35.24 63.30 3.63
C ARG A 847 -36.72 63.62 3.42
N GLU A 848 -37.49 62.68 2.88
CA GLU A 848 -38.95 62.81 2.65
C GLU A 848 -39.71 62.93 3.97
N LEU A 849 -39.49 62.01 4.90
CA LEU A 849 -40.13 62.02 6.22
C LEU A 849 -39.54 63.10 7.16
N LYS A 850 -38.48 63.81 6.74
CA LYS A 850 -37.77 64.85 7.51
C LYS A 850 -37.49 64.38 8.95
N THR A 851 -36.87 63.21 9.08
CA THR A 851 -36.56 62.60 10.37
C THR A 851 -35.29 61.74 10.24
N THR A 852 -34.32 61.92 11.14
CA THR A 852 -33.03 61.21 11.10
C THR A 852 -33.07 59.85 11.79
N GLN A 853 -34.10 59.60 12.60
CA GLN A 853 -34.28 58.41 13.45
C GLN A 853 -34.89 57.22 12.69
N ILE A 854 -34.40 56.96 11.47
CA ILE A 854 -34.76 55.77 10.66
C ILE A 854 -33.50 54.95 10.41
N THR A 855 -33.59 53.66 10.64
CA THR A 855 -32.52 52.69 10.39
C THR A 855 -33.02 51.51 9.55
N LEU A 856 -32.11 50.81 8.89
CA LEU A 856 -32.39 49.52 8.28
C LEU A 856 -32.13 48.43 9.32
N PHE A 857 -33.15 47.64 9.65
CA PHE A 857 -33.14 46.62 10.70
C PHE A 857 -33.26 45.20 10.14
N GLY A 858 -32.63 44.24 10.84
CA GLY A 858 -33.05 42.83 10.85
C GLY A 858 -32.14 41.85 10.13
N THR A 859 -32.28 40.57 10.48
CA THR A 859 -31.50 39.42 9.97
C THR A 859 -32.42 38.37 9.32
N GLY A 860 -31.83 37.39 8.62
CA GLY A 860 -32.56 36.26 8.02
C GLY A 860 -33.67 36.64 7.03
N LYS A 861 -34.93 36.42 7.43
CA LYS A 861 -36.14 36.70 6.62
C LYS A 861 -36.75 38.09 6.84
N ALA A 862 -36.26 38.83 7.84
CA ALA A 862 -36.76 40.17 8.20
C ALA A 862 -35.71 41.26 7.94
N ARG A 863 -34.82 41.05 6.95
CA ARG A 863 -33.69 41.93 6.64
C ARG A 863 -34.12 43.24 5.98
N TYR A 864 -33.37 44.29 6.27
CA TYR A 864 -33.49 45.62 5.66
C TYR A 864 -34.93 46.17 5.72
N LEU A 865 -35.60 46.02 6.87
CA LEU A 865 -36.85 46.72 7.17
C LEU A 865 -36.55 48.13 7.69
N LEU A 866 -37.41 49.10 7.39
CA LEU A 866 -37.29 50.47 7.92
C LEU A 866 -37.82 50.50 9.35
N GLU A 867 -36.93 50.62 10.33
CA GLU A 867 -37.27 50.83 11.74
C GLU A 867 -37.39 52.33 12.01
N VAL A 868 -38.59 52.77 12.42
CA VAL A 868 -38.96 54.18 12.60
C VAL A 868 -39.42 54.41 14.04
N ALA A 869 -38.88 55.42 14.71
CA ALA A 869 -39.27 55.78 16.07
C ALA A 869 -40.77 56.11 16.16
N ASP A 870 -41.46 55.52 17.14
CA ASP A 870 -42.92 55.52 17.29
C ASP A 870 -43.45 56.81 17.95
N THR A 871 -43.20 57.93 17.29
CA THR A 871 -43.68 59.25 17.71
C THR A 871 -44.92 59.67 16.92
N PRO A 872 -45.86 60.43 17.51
CA PRO A 872 -47.02 60.96 16.79
C PRO A 872 -46.66 61.85 15.59
N ALA A 873 -45.45 62.42 15.58
CA ALA A 873 -44.94 63.25 14.48
C ALA A 873 -44.40 62.42 13.29
N ASN A 874 -43.87 61.22 13.55
CA ASN A 874 -43.47 60.28 12.49
C ASN A 874 -44.70 59.56 11.93
N MET A 875 -45.59 59.04 12.81
CA MET A 875 -46.74 58.22 12.40
C MET A 875 -47.80 58.98 11.58
N LYS A 876 -47.81 60.33 11.62
CA LYS A 876 -48.64 61.17 10.73
C LYS A 876 -48.07 61.37 9.33
N LYS A 877 -46.82 60.97 9.06
CA LYS A 877 -46.12 61.17 7.77
C LYS A 877 -46.00 59.88 6.94
N ILE A 878 -46.27 58.73 7.54
CA ILE A 878 -46.17 57.42 6.91
C ILE A 878 -47.45 57.17 6.10
N GLY A 879 -47.35 57.05 4.78
CA GLY A 879 -48.47 56.80 3.89
C GLY A 879 -48.71 55.31 3.58
N ASN A 880 -49.59 55.07 2.61
CA ASN A 880 -50.06 53.72 2.23
C ASN A 880 -48.98 52.85 1.55
N GLU A 881 -47.86 53.45 1.16
CA GLU A 881 -46.68 52.82 0.56
C GLU A 881 -45.80 52.04 1.55
N PHE A 882 -45.97 52.28 2.87
CA PHE A 882 -45.25 51.61 3.94
C PHE A 882 -46.06 50.43 4.52
N GLU A 883 -45.75 49.21 4.11
CA GLU A 883 -46.39 47.99 4.63
C GLU A 883 -45.84 47.66 6.02
N PHE A 884 -46.67 47.79 7.07
CA PHE A 884 -46.28 47.44 8.44
C PHE A 884 -45.93 45.95 8.59
N LYS A 885 -44.87 45.64 9.35
CA LYS A 885 -44.40 44.26 9.57
C LYS A 885 -44.31 43.84 11.03
N SER A 886 -43.83 44.71 11.91
CA SER A 886 -43.64 44.41 13.34
C SER A 886 -43.42 45.69 14.14
N GLN A 887 -43.49 45.61 15.47
CA GLN A 887 -43.18 46.73 16.36
C GLN A 887 -42.35 46.26 17.56
N LYS A 888 -41.50 47.14 18.08
CA LYS A 888 -40.81 47.04 19.37
C LYS A 888 -41.22 48.25 20.22
N LYS A 889 -41.09 48.18 21.55
CA LYS A 889 -41.41 49.32 22.43
C LYS A 889 -40.62 50.57 22.01
N GLY A 890 -41.31 51.57 21.45
CA GLY A 890 -40.73 52.81 20.93
C GLY A 890 -40.40 52.85 19.43
N PHE A 891 -40.58 51.76 18.67
CA PHE A 891 -40.26 51.69 17.23
C PHE A 891 -41.22 50.81 16.44
N LYS A 892 -41.64 51.24 15.24
CA LYS A 892 -42.41 50.42 14.29
C LYS A 892 -41.59 50.12 13.03
N ARG A 893 -41.74 48.92 12.48
CA ARG A 893 -40.98 48.44 11.31
C ARG A 893 -41.87 48.26 10.08
N TYR A 894 -41.41 48.81 8.96
CA TYR A 894 -42.14 48.84 7.70
C TYR A 894 -41.28 48.30 6.55
N GLY A 895 -41.92 47.81 5.49
CA GLY A 895 -41.29 47.55 4.20
C GLY A 895 -42.07 48.23 3.08
N THR A 896 -41.38 48.87 2.13
CA THR A 896 -42.01 49.46 0.95
C THR A 896 -41.88 48.51 -0.26
N LYS A 897 -42.69 48.71 -1.30
CA LYS A 897 -42.60 47.91 -2.54
C LYS A 897 -41.23 48.02 -3.21
N GLU A 898 -40.64 49.21 -3.19
CA GLU A 898 -39.32 49.50 -3.77
C GLU A 898 -38.18 48.88 -2.95
N LEU A 899 -38.18 49.07 -1.63
CA LEU A 899 -37.19 48.45 -0.75
C LEU A 899 -37.23 46.93 -0.84
N LYS A 900 -38.42 46.33 -0.92
CA LYS A 900 -38.58 44.88 -1.14
C LYS A 900 -37.95 44.41 -2.45
N ALA A 901 -37.98 45.22 -3.51
CA ALA A 901 -37.33 44.91 -4.78
C ALA A 901 -35.80 45.08 -4.73
N LEU A 902 -35.30 46.11 -4.04
CA LEU A 902 -33.86 46.30 -3.78
C LEU A 902 -33.29 45.14 -2.93
N VAL A 903 -34.02 44.72 -1.90
CA VAL A 903 -33.65 43.61 -1.02
C VAL A 903 -33.70 42.26 -1.74
N SER A 904 -34.61 42.05 -2.71
CA SER A 904 -34.56 40.87 -3.58
C SER A 904 -33.25 40.82 -4.38
N LYS A 905 -32.89 41.93 -5.04
CA LYS A 905 -31.63 42.03 -5.81
C LYS A 905 -30.39 41.85 -4.93
N LEU A 906 -30.42 42.33 -3.69
CA LEU A 906 -29.35 42.10 -2.72
C LEU A 906 -29.24 40.61 -2.34
N ILE A 907 -30.37 39.95 -2.04
CA ILE A 907 -30.41 38.50 -1.75
C ILE A 907 -29.92 37.69 -2.96
N GLU A 908 -30.29 38.08 -4.18
CA GLU A 908 -29.80 37.47 -5.41
C GLU A 908 -28.27 37.60 -5.56
N ALA A 909 -27.71 38.78 -5.28
CA ALA A 909 -26.27 39.03 -5.30
C ALA A 909 -25.50 38.35 -4.16
N GLU A 910 -26.09 38.22 -2.97
CA GLU A 910 -25.54 37.43 -1.86
C GLU A 910 -25.48 35.94 -2.21
N ASN A 911 -26.58 35.38 -2.72
CA ASN A 911 -26.63 33.97 -3.13
C ASN A 911 -25.59 33.68 -4.23
N GLU A 912 -25.41 34.59 -5.19
CA GLU A 912 -24.38 34.48 -6.23
C GLU A 912 -22.96 34.55 -5.65
N ARG A 913 -22.68 35.50 -4.74
CA ARG A 913 -21.42 35.57 -3.98
C ARG A 913 -21.15 34.26 -3.24
N ASP A 914 -22.15 33.70 -2.58
CA ASP A 914 -21.99 32.52 -1.72
C ASP A 914 -21.79 31.24 -2.55
N LEU A 915 -22.44 31.13 -3.72
CA LEU A 915 -22.16 30.09 -4.71
C LEU A 915 -20.73 30.20 -5.29
N ILE A 916 -20.28 31.41 -5.64
CA ILE A 916 -18.90 31.64 -6.12
C ILE A 916 -17.88 31.34 -5.02
N SER A 917 -18.17 31.72 -3.77
CA SER A 917 -17.33 31.47 -2.60
C SER A 917 -17.26 29.98 -2.23
N ALA A 918 -18.32 29.21 -2.49
CA ALA A 918 -18.29 27.75 -2.36
C ALA A 918 -17.37 27.09 -3.40
N ASP A 919 -17.41 27.55 -4.67
CA ASP A 919 -16.49 27.05 -5.71
C ASP A 919 -15.06 27.55 -5.54
N ALA A 920 -14.83 28.72 -4.93
CA ALA A 920 -13.50 29.30 -4.70
C ALA A 920 -12.55 28.34 -3.96
N THR A 921 -13.06 27.57 -3.00
CA THR A 921 -12.29 26.53 -2.31
C THR A 921 -11.85 25.40 -3.27
N ARG A 922 -12.71 24.98 -4.20
CA ARG A 922 -12.37 24.01 -5.25
C ARG A 922 -11.40 24.62 -6.30
N LYS A 923 -11.58 25.90 -6.67
CA LYS A 923 -10.64 26.62 -7.54
C LYS A 923 -9.21 26.60 -6.98
N VAL A 924 -9.03 26.83 -5.67
CA VAL A 924 -7.70 26.79 -5.02
C VAL A 924 -7.10 25.38 -5.00
N PHE A 925 -7.89 24.33 -4.74
CA PHE A 925 -7.38 22.94 -4.90
C PHE A 925 -6.98 22.64 -6.36
N ALA A 926 -7.78 23.06 -7.33
CA ALA A 926 -7.48 22.86 -8.76
C ALA A 926 -6.21 23.62 -9.21
N ASP A 927 -6.03 24.85 -8.74
CA ASP A 927 -4.84 25.67 -8.97
C ASP A 927 -3.58 24.99 -8.39
N PHE A 928 -3.64 24.49 -7.15
CA PHE A 928 -2.57 23.69 -6.56
C PHE A 928 -2.27 22.43 -7.40
N SER A 929 -3.30 21.72 -7.85
CA SER A 929 -3.17 20.47 -8.62
C SER A 929 -2.70 20.67 -10.06
N SER A 930 -2.85 21.85 -10.65
CA SER A 930 -2.25 22.18 -11.97
C SER A 930 -0.72 22.02 -11.95
N ARG A 931 -0.09 22.17 -10.77
CA ARG A 931 1.37 22.06 -10.55
C ARG A 931 1.80 20.65 -10.13
N LYS A 932 0.91 19.63 -10.14
CA LYS A 932 1.16 18.26 -9.67
C LYS A 932 2.49 17.64 -10.14
N ASN A 933 2.93 17.92 -11.37
CA ASN A 933 4.18 17.37 -11.91
C ASN A 933 5.41 17.93 -11.18
N LYS A 934 5.43 19.22 -10.80
CA LYS A 934 6.48 19.79 -9.93
C LYS A 934 6.46 19.13 -8.56
N TRP A 935 5.28 19.03 -7.94
CA TRP A 935 5.13 18.46 -6.60
C TRP A 935 5.60 17.00 -6.53
N ASN A 936 5.22 16.18 -7.51
CA ASN A 936 5.67 14.78 -7.61
C ASN A 936 7.19 14.67 -7.83
N LYS A 937 7.79 15.55 -8.66
CA LYS A 937 9.26 15.59 -8.83
C LYS A 937 9.97 15.93 -7.52
N VAL A 938 9.50 16.94 -6.77
CA VAL A 938 10.02 17.25 -5.42
C VAL A 938 9.89 16.07 -4.46
N VAL A 939 8.74 15.38 -4.43
CA VAL A 939 8.54 14.20 -3.58
C VAL A 939 9.51 13.08 -3.94
N SER A 940 9.80 12.85 -5.23
CA SER A 940 10.79 11.86 -5.66
C SER A 940 12.24 12.24 -5.29
N GLN A 941 12.62 13.50 -5.45
CA GLN A 941 13.94 14.01 -5.03
C GLN A 941 14.17 13.82 -3.52
N ILE A 942 13.16 14.10 -2.69
CA ILE A 942 13.25 13.87 -1.23
C ILE A 942 13.13 12.39 -0.85
N ALA A 943 12.39 11.58 -1.61
CA ALA A 943 12.36 10.12 -1.41
C ALA A 943 13.76 9.50 -1.58
N ILE A 944 14.50 9.91 -2.63
CA ILE A 944 15.88 9.45 -2.89
C ILE A 944 16.79 9.87 -1.74
N LEU A 945 16.73 11.13 -1.30
CA LEU A 945 17.53 11.63 -0.18
C LEU A 945 17.26 10.87 1.13
N ASP A 946 16.01 10.57 1.45
CA ASP A 946 15.62 9.81 2.65
C ASP A 946 16.11 8.35 2.59
N CYS A 947 16.15 7.74 1.39
CA CYS A 947 16.77 6.43 1.18
C CYS A 947 18.30 6.47 1.40
N LEU A 948 18.99 7.46 0.84
CA LEU A 948 20.45 7.63 0.98
C LEU A 948 20.84 7.87 2.46
N ALA A 949 20.07 8.72 3.16
CA ALA A 949 20.23 8.94 4.59
C ALA A 949 19.97 7.68 5.42
N SER A 950 19.02 6.84 5.00
CA SER A 950 18.75 5.55 5.64
C SER A 950 19.90 4.56 5.49
N LEU A 951 20.52 4.49 4.31
CA LEU A 951 21.69 3.65 4.05
C LEU A 951 22.93 4.14 4.83
N ALA A 952 23.16 5.46 4.87
CA ALA A 952 24.21 6.05 5.70
C ALA A 952 23.98 5.77 7.20
N ALA A 953 22.77 5.96 7.70
CA ALA A 953 22.42 5.69 9.10
C ALA A 953 22.45 4.20 9.48
N TYR A 954 22.32 3.29 8.50
CA TYR A 954 22.61 1.87 8.70
C TYR A 954 24.12 1.62 8.79
N ALA A 955 24.91 2.15 7.86
CA ALA A 955 26.37 1.98 7.82
C ALA A 955 27.07 2.58 9.06
N THR A 956 26.67 3.77 9.52
CA THR A 956 27.16 4.36 10.79
C THR A 956 26.83 3.45 11.98
N ARG A 957 25.60 2.92 12.06
CA ARG A 957 25.18 2.01 13.15
C ARG A 957 25.99 0.71 13.16
N CYS A 958 26.45 0.23 12.01
CA CYS A 958 27.35 -0.93 11.93
C CYS A 958 28.68 -0.61 12.63
N SER A 959 29.30 0.52 12.26
CA SER A 959 30.55 1.00 12.85
C SER A 959 30.43 1.28 14.36
N ASP A 960 29.34 1.92 14.80
CA ASP A 960 29.06 2.21 16.22
C ASP A 960 28.94 0.93 17.08
N LEU A 961 28.49 -0.17 16.46
CA LEU A 961 28.38 -1.50 17.09
C LEU A 961 29.63 -2.38 16.91
N GLY A 962 30.69 -1.85 16.29
CA GLY A 962 31.96 -2.56 16.08
C GLY A 962 31.99 -3.51 14.87
N PHE A 963 30.98 -3.48 14.00
CA PHE A 963 31.02 -4.23 12.74
C PHE A 963 31.82 -3.45 11.69
N PRO A 964 32.86 -4.04 11.07
CA PRO A 964 33.62 -3.39 10.01
C PRO A 964 32.74 -3.20 8.77
N MET A 965 32.78 -1.99 8.20
CA MET A 965 32.12 -1.64 6.95
C MET A 965 33.18 -1.25 5.91
N CYS A 966 32.98 -1.67 4.66
CA CYS A 966 33.76 -1.24 3.51
C CYS A 966 32.86 -0.68 2.41
N LYS A 967 33.45 0.10 1.50
CA LYS A 967 32.83 0.45 0.22
C LYS A 967 33.00 -0.75 -0.72
N PRO A 968 31.91 -1.34 -1.27
CA PRO A 968 32.03 -2.48 -2.16
C PRO A 968 32.51 -2.04 -3.54
N GLU A 969 33.62 -2.59 -3.99
CA GLU A 969 34.21 -2.31 -5.30
C GLU A 969 33.55 -3.17 -6.39
N PHE A 970 33.44 -2.61 -7.59
CA PHE A 970 32.82 -3.25 -8.73
C PHE A 970 33.71 -3.21 -9.95
N ASP A 971 34.18 -4.39 -10.35
CA ASP A 971 34.80 -4.59 -11.65
C ASP A 971 33.69 -4.81 -12.69
N PHE A 972 33.66 -3.93 -13.69
CA PHE A 972 32.75 -3.99 -14.84
C PHE A 972 33.49 -4.29 -16.16
N GLU A 973 34.81 -4.50 -16.11
CA GLU A 973 35.69 -4.66 -17.27
C GLU A 973 36.30 -6.07 -17.35
N SER A 974 36.46 -6.79 -16.23
CA SER A 974 36.92 -8.18 -16.23
C SER A 974 36.00 -9.10 -17.06
N ASP A 975 36.63 -9.83 -17.98
CA ASP A 975 36.00 -10.92 -18.73
C ASP A 975 35.56 -12.10 -17.84
N LYS A 976 36.14 -12.24 -16.64
CA LYS A 976 35.88 -13.36 -15.72
C LYS A 976 35.11 -12.94 -14.46
N PRO A 977 34.07 -13.69 -14.05
CA PRO A 977 33.19 -13.31 -12.96
C PRO A 977 33.75 -13.76 -11.59
N PHE A 978 34.27 -12.84 -10.78
CA PHE A 978 34.75 -13.12 -9.42
C PHE A 978 33.85 -12.53 -8.32
N VAL A 979 33.95 -13.02 -7.09
CA VAL A 979 33.39 -12.39 -5.87
C VAL A 979 34.41 -12.58 -4.75
N GLU A 980 34.74 -11.51 -4.02
CA GLU A 980 35.60 -11.59 -2.84
C GLU A 980 34.93 -10.88 -1.66
N ILE A 981 34.75 -11.60 -0.55
CA ILE A 981 34.24 -11.10 0.72
C ILE A 981 35.23 -11.52 1.79
N ARG A 982 35.93 -10.56 2.39
CA ARG A 982 36.83 -10.78 3.52
C ARG A 982 36.11 -10.44 4.83
N ARG A 983 36.12 -11.36 5.79
CA ARG A 983 35.50 -11.23 7.12
C ARG A 983 34.04 -10.75 7.07
N GLY A 984 33.23 -11.33 6.20
CA GLY A 984 31.82 -10.99 6.05
C GLY A 984 30.97 -11.38 7.27
N TYR A 985 29.97 -10.54 7.57
CA TYR A 985 28.96 -10.74 8.63
C TYR A 985 27.56 -10.79 8.03
N HIS A 986 26.64 -11.55 8.63
CA HIS A 986 25.26 -11.63 8.16
C HIS A 986 24.49 -10.32 8.47
N PRO A 987 23.98 -9.56 7.48
CA PRO A 987 23.50 -8.18 7.69
C PRO A 987 22.36 -8.02 8.72
N LEU A 988 21.50 -9.03 8.89
CA LEU A 988 20.41 -9.02 9.88
C LEU A 988 20.87 -9.00 11.35
N LEU A 989 22.16 -9.23 11.65
CA LEU A 989 22.72 -9.20 13.01
C LEU A 989 22.60 -7.83 13.69
N ILE A 990 22.52 -6.75 12.89
CA ILE A 990 22.40 -5.35 13.33
C ILE A 990 20.96 -4.97 13.74
N SER A 991 20.02 -5.92 13.68
CA SER A 991 18.62 -5.71 14.10
C SER A 991 18.53 -5.19 15.55
N GLY A 992 17.80 -4.09 15.74
CA GLY A 992 17.87 -3.19 16.91
C GLY A 992 17.36 -3.73 18.26
N ASN A 993 17.43 -5.03 18.51
CA ASN A 993 17.18 -5.65 19.80
C ASN A 993 18.51 -5.80 20.56
N ALA A 994 18.70 -5.03 21.64
CA ALA A 994 19.95 -4.99 22.40
C ALA A 994 20.41 -6.37 22.95
N LYS A 995 19.49 -7.33 23.15
CA LYS A 995 19.85 -8.71 23.49
C LYS A 995 20.55 -9.44 22.33
N LEU A 996 20.11 -9.20 21.10
CA LEU A 996 20.71 -9.80 19.91
C LEU A 996 22.07 -9.16 19.61
N ALA A 997 22.22 -7.84 19.73
CA ALA A 997 23.50 -7.14 19.59
C ALA A 997 24.55 -7.66 20.60
N LYS A 998 24.18 -7.87 21.88
CA LYS A 998 25.05 -8.52 22.88
C LYS A 998 25.37 -10.00 22.61
N THR A 999 24.71 -10.62 21.64
CA THR A 999 24.97 -11.99 21.18
C THR A 999 25.73 -12.01 19.85
N ALA A 1000 25.58 -10.98 19.02
CA ALA A 1000 26.24 -10.85 17.73
C ALA A 1000 27.76 -10.64 17.83
N THR A 1001 28.27 -10.23 19.00
CA THR A 1001 29.71 -10.28 19.35
C THR A 1001 30.26 -11.72 19.42
N LYS A 1002 29.40 -12.75 19.39
CA LYS A 1002 29.78 -14.16 19.22
C LYS A 1002 29.61 -14.67 17.78
N PHE A 1003 29.12 -13.85 16.84
CA PHE A 1003 29.01 -14.27 15.44
C PHE A 1003 30.39 -14.18 14.78
N ILE A 1004 30.84 -15.30 14.20
CA ILE A 1004 32.19 -15.41 13.66
C ILE A 1004 32.17 -15.02 12.17
N PRO A 1005 32.92 -13.99 11.75
CA PRO A 1005 32.91 -13.54 10.37
C PRO A 1005 33.65 -14.53 9.47
N ASN A 1006 33.14 -14.72 8.25
CA ASN A 1006 33.66 -15.69 7.29
C ASN A 1006 34.25 -15.01 6.06
N ASP A 1007 35.38 -15.53 5.59
CA ASP A 1007 35.93 -15.25 4.26
C ASP A 1007 35.17 -16.07 3.21
N THR A 1008 35.01 -15.54 2.00
CA THR A 1008 34.44 -16.24 0.85
C THR A 1008 34.98 -15.62 -0.44
N VAL A 1009 35.53 -16.46 -1.31
CA VAL A 1009 36.16 -16.03 -2.56
C VAL A 1009 35.76 -17.00 -3.69
N PHE A 1010 35.50 -16.45 -4.87
CA PHE A 1010 35.14 -17.18 -6.09
C PHE A 1010 35.83 -16.55 -7.29
N GLY A 1011 36.37 -17.34 -8.21
CA GLY A 1011 36.78 -16.88 -9.55
C GLY A 1011 37.95 -15.87 -9.59
N LYS A 1012 38.65 -15.65 -8.47
CA LYS A 1012 39.72 -14.65 -8.39
C LYS A 1012 41.04 -15.24 -8.86
N ILE A 1013 41.69 -14.57 -9.82
CA ILE A 1013 43.06 -14.91 -10.22
C ILE A 1013 44.03 -14.35 -9.17
N LYS A 1014 44.95 -15.19 -8.71
CA LYS A 1014 45.97 -14.84 -7.71
C LYS A 1014 47.24 -15.68 -7.96
N ASP A 1015 48.38 -15.00 -8.08
CA ASP A 1015 49.70 -15.63 -8.25
C ASP A 1015 49.72 -16.63 -9.43
N ASP A 1016 49.19 -16.20 -10.59
CA ASP A 1016 48.92 -16.96 -11.83
C ASP A 1016 48.05 -18.23 -11.68
N CYS A 1017 47.50 -18.49 -10.50
CA CYS A 1017 46.50 -19.53 -10.24
C CYS A 1017 45.09 -18.93 -10.24
N GLU A 1018 44.12 -19.66 -10.78
CA GLU A 1018 42.72 -19.23 -10.82
C GLU A 1018 41.92 -19.92 -9.69
N GLU A 1019 41.40 -19.14 -8.74
CA GLU A 1019 40.50 -19.71 -7.71
C GLU A 1019 39.17 -20.13 -8.34
N ALA A 1020 38.68 -21.32 -7.95
CA ALA A 1020 37.47 -21.92 -8.49
C ALA A 1020 36.25 -20.99 -8.52
N LEU A 1021 35.42 -21.15 -9.55
CA LEU A 1021 34.11 -20.48 -9.66
C LEU A 1021 33.05 -21.13 -8.76
N ILE A 1022 33.23 -22.40 -8.37
CA ILE A 1022 32.29 -23.14 -7.52
C ILE A 1022 32.92 -23.51 -6.17
N ILE A 1023 32.17 -23.31 -5.08
CA ILE A 1023 32.48 -23.92 -3.77
C ILE A 1023 31.47 -25.03 -3.47
N LEU A 1024 31.96 -26.26 -3.35
CA LEU A 1024 31.19 -27.42 -2.90
C LEU A 1024 31.24 -27.47 -1.36
N LEU A 1025 30.14 -27.07 -0.69
CA LEU A 1025 30.08 -26.81 0.75
C LEU A 1025 29.49 -27.98 1.54
N THR A 1026 30.28 -28.61 2.41
CA THR A 1026 29.86 -29.76 3.23
C THR A 1026 29.79 -29.46 4.74
N GLY A 1027 29.05 -30.29 5.50
CA GLY A 1027 28.94 -30.20 6.96
C GLY A 1027 27.53 -30.46 7.54
N PRO A 1028 27.39 -30.63 8.87
CA PRO A 1028 26.12 -30.95 9.51
C PRO A 1028 25.12 -29.77 9.50
N ASN A 1029 23.83 -30.05 9.72
CA ASN A 1029 22.76 -29.06 9.50
C ASN A 1029 22.65 -27.96 10.57
N MET A 1030 23.57 -27.94 11.53
CA MET A 1030 23.76 -26.84 12.49
C MET A 1030 25.12 -26.12 12.34
N SER A 1031 25.97 -26.49 11.38
CA SER A 1031 27.30 -25.86 11.22
C SER A 1031 27.29 -24.45 10.60
N GLY A 1032 26.11 -23.90 10.34
CA GLY A 1032 25.95 -22.58 9.72
C GLY A 1032 25.97 -22.55 8.20
N LYS A 1033 25.98 -23.70 7.48
CA LYS A 1033 26.01 -23.76 5.99
C LYS A 1033 25.03 -22.78 5.33
N THR A 1034 23.74 -22.92 5.63
CA THR A 1034 22.69 -22.07 5.10
C THR A 1034 22.89 -20.61 5.56
N THR A 1035 23.33 -20.36 6.80
CA THR A 1035 23.65 -19.00 7.26
C THR A 1035 24.77 -18.35 6.44
N LEU A 1036 25.81 -19.09 6.05
CA LEU A 1036 26.89 -18.60 5.20
C LEU A 1036 26.41 -18.31 3.78
N MET A 1037 25.69 -19.24 3.14
CA MET A 1037 25.14 -19.04 1.81
C MET A 1037 24.16 -17.86 1.77
N ARG A 1038 23.28 -17.76 2.78
CA ARG A 1038 22.41 -16.59 2.97
C ARG A 1038 23.22 -15.33 3.17
N GLN A 1039 24.19 -15.31 4.09
CA GLN A 1039 25.06 -14.15 4.33
C GLN A 1039 25.68 -13.64 3.04
N VAL A 1040 26.36 -14.51 2.29
CA VAL A 1040 27.05 -14.13 1.06
C VAL A 1040 26.05 -13.62 0.03
N ALA A 1041 24.89 -14.25 -0.12
CA ALA A 1041 23.88 -13.78 -1.04
C ALA A 1041 23.16 -12.48 -0.61
N VAL A 1042 23.00 -12.20 0.70
CA VAL A 1042 22.59 -10.86 1.17
C VAL A 1042 23.72 -9.87 0.87
N LEU A 1043 25.00 -10.21 1.10
CA LEU A 1043 26.19 -9.35 1.01
C LEU A 1043 26.63 -9.00 -0.42
N THR A 1044 26.86 -10.00 -1.28
CA THR A 1044 27.18 -9.85 -2.72
C THR A 1044 26.21 -8.87 -3.32
N VAL A 1045 24.94 -9.19 -3.12
CA VAL A 1045 23.89 -8.38 -3.68
C VAL A 1045 23.70 -7.12 -2.85
N LEU A 1046 24.09 -7.00 -1.56
CA LEU A 1046 24.07 -5.72 -0.80
C LEU A 1046 25.00 -4.68 -1.41
N GLY A 1047 26.18 -5.12 -1.86
CA GLY A 1047 27.04 -4.27 -2.68
C GLY A 1047 26.31 -3.84 -3.95
N GLN A 1048 25.62 -4.78 -4.59
CA GLN A 1048 24.70 -4.51 -5.70
C GLN A 1048 23.29 -4.02 -5.24
N MET A 1049 23.05 -3.62 -3.97
CA MET A 1049 21.78 -3.37 -3.20
C MET A 1049 21.19 -4.34 -2.10
N GLY A 1050 20.93 -5.65 -2.29
CA GLY A 1050 20.61 -6.68 -1.24
C GLY A 1050 19.87 -7.99 -1.70
N GLY A 1051 20.29 -9.25 -1.38
CA GLY A 1051 19.88 -10.50 -2.14
C GLY A 1051 19.53 -11.91 -1.50
N GLN A 1052 20.10 -13.04 -2.03
CA GLN A 1052 19.44 -14.23 -2.71
C GLN A 1052 19.37 -15.68 -2.04
N SER A 1053 18.53 -16.65 -2.53
CA SER A 1053 17.64 -17.57 -1.72
C SER A 1053 17.24 -18.97 -2.34
N THR A 1054 16.36 -19.81 -1.71
CA THR A 1054 16.27 -21.32 -1.85
C THR A 1054 14.90 -22.12 -1.75
N PHE A 1055 14.72 -23.17 -2.60
CA PHE A 1055 14.30 -24.59 -2.35
C PHE A 1055 12.82 -25.08 -2.15
N TYR A 1056 12.09 -25.33 -3.25
CA TYR A 1056 11.31 -26.58 -3.62
C TYR A 1056 10.78 -26.43 -5.04
N VAL A 1057 10.42 -25.17 -5.32
CA VAL A 1057 10.71 -24.55 -6.61
C VAL A 1057 12.04 -25.11 -7.15
N GLU A 1058 13.11 -25.26 -6.34
CA GLU A 1058 14.36 -26.02 -6.53
C GLU A 1058 14.57 -26.79 -7.83
N LEU A 1059 13.90 -27.92 -8.10
CA LEU A 1059 14.18 -28.65 -9.34
C LEU A 1059 13.76 -27.85 -10.59
N ASN A 1060 12.79 -26.94 -10.44
CA ASN A 1060 12.49 -25.87 -11.38
C ASN A 1060 13.30 -24.58 -11.18
N GLU A 1061 13.84 -24.27 -9.98
CA GLU A 1061 14.85 -23.20 -9.81
C GLU A 1061 16.12 -23.60 -10.55
N THR A 1062 16.69 -24.78 -10.31
CA THR A 1062 17.79 -25.40 -11.05
C THR A 1062 17.52 -25.46 -12.56
N ASN A 1063 16.31 -25.82 -13.00
CA ASN A 1063 15.92 -25.76 -14.42
C ASN A 1063 15.88 -24.32 -14.96
N SER A 1064 15.47 -23.34 -14.13
CA SER A 1064 15.48 -21.91 -14.46
C SER A 1064 16.91 -21.34 -14.47
N ILE A 1065 17.74 -21.74 -13.52
CA ILE A 1065 19.17 -21.42 -13.39
C ILE A 1065 19.90 -21.94 -14.63
N ILE A 1066 19.77 -23.22 -14.98
CA ILE A 1066 20.40 -23.80 -16.18
C ILE A 1066 19.94 -23.10 -17.48
N LYS A 1067 18.73 -22.53 -17.52
CA LYS A 1067 18.19 -21.81 -18.69
C LYS A 1067 18.52 -20.32 -18.76
N ASN A 1068 18.65 -19.66 -17.61
CA ASN A 1068 18.69 -18.21 -17.50
C ASN A 1068 20.01 -17.69 -16.89
N ALA A 1069 20.82 -18.56 -16.28
CA ALA A 1069 22.13 -18.19 -15.77
C ALA A 1069 23.13 -18.05 -16.94
N THR A 1070 23.71 -16.87 -17.05
CA THR A 1070 24.94 -16.63 -17.83
C THR A 1070 26.18 -16.85 -16.95
N LYS A 1071 27.38 -16.83 -17.53
CA LYS A 1071 28.66 -16.81 -16.78
C LYS A 1071 28.66 -15.81 -15.61
N ASP A 1072 28.06 -14.64 -15.81
CA ASP A 1072 28.03 -13.54 -14.84
C ASP A 1072 27.06 -13.77 -13.66
N SER A 1073 26.38 -14.90 -13.61
CA SER A 1073 25.42 -15.21 -12.54
C SER A 1073 26.12 -15.45 -11.20
N PHE A 1074 25.33 -15.38 -10.12
CA PHE A 1074 25.69 -15.95 -8.83
C PHE A 1074 24.60 -16.94 -8.42
N VAL A 1075 24.96 -18.22 -8.35
CA VAL A 1075 24.06 -19.35 -8.12
C VAL A 1075 24.25 -19.86 -6.69
N VAL A 1076 23.14 -20.17 -6.01
CA VAL A 1076 23.15 -20.78 -4.68
C VAL A 1076 22.24 -22.01 -4.72
N ILE A 1077 22.81 -23.17 -4.39
CA ILE A 1077 22.14 -24.46 -4.30
C ILE A 1077 22.45 -25.05 -2.93
N ASP A 1078 21.42 -25.47 -2.18
CA ASP A 1078 21.54 -25.89 -0.76
C ASP A 1078 20.87 -27.25 -0.55
N GLU A 1079 21.62 -28.35 -0.69
CA GLU A 1079 21.16 -29.75 -0.57
C GLU A 1079 20.31 -30.29 -1.76
N LEU A 1080 20.65 -29.91 -3.00
CA LEU A 1080 19.96 -30.37 -4.23
C LEU A 1080 19.79 -31.88 -4.28
N GLY A 1081 18.53 -32.29 -4.48
CA GLY A 1081 18.15 -33.69 -4.53
C GLY A 1081 17.85 -34.33 -3.17
N ARG A 1082 17.75 -33.59 -2.06
CA ARG A 1082 17.37 -34.15 -0.73
C ARG A 1082 15.98 -34.82 -0.67
N GLY A 1083 15.14 -34.60 -1.69
CA GLY A 1083 13.76 -35.10 -1.77
C GLY A 1083 13.54 -36.33 -2.66
N THR A 1084 14.61 -37.01 -3.10
CA THR A 1084 14.54 -38.22 -3.95
C THR A 1084 15.45 -39.33 -3.39
N SER A 1085 15.59 -40.46 -4.08
CA SER A 1085 16.50 -41.53 -3.66
C SER A 1085 17.96 -41.04 -3.64
N THR A 1086 18.79 -41.60 -2.76
CA THR A 1086 20.21 -41.21 -2.63
C THR A 1086 20.98 -41.33 -3.95
N ASN A 1087 20.65 -42.33 -4.77
CA ASN A 1087 21.28 -42.56 -6.06
C ASN A 1087 20.85 -41.50 -7.09
N ASP A 1088 19.54 -41.26 -7.21
CA ASP A 1088 18.98 -40.27 -8.15
C ASP A 1088 19.39 -38.85 -7.75
N GLY A 1089 19.39 -38.54 -6.46
CA GLY A 1089 19.82 -37.26 -5.90
C GLY A 1089 21.29 -36.99 -6.18
N THR A 1090 22.17 -37.98 -5.95
CA THR A 1090 23.60 -37.87 -6.31
C THR A 1090 23.78 -37.70 -7.83
N ALA A 1091 23.06 -38.46 -8.65
CA ALA A 1091 23.17 -38.39 -10.11
C ALA A 1091 22.69 -37.05 -10.68
N ILE A 1092 21.55 -36.53 -10.22
CA ILE A 1092 21.00 -35.23 -10.62
C ILE A 1092 21.94 -34.10 -10.16
N ALA A 1093 22.34 -34.10 -8.89
CA ALA A 1093 23.24 -33.10 -8.34
C ALA A 1093 24.60 -33.09 -9.08
N GLY A 1094 25.16 -34.26 -9.40
CA GLY A 1094 26.43 -34.41 -10.11
C GLY A 1094 26.36 -34.18 -11.63
N ALA A 1095 25.16 -34.09 -12.21
CA ALA A 1095 24.95 -33.59 -13.57
C ALA A 1095 24.83 -32.05 -13.57
N VAL A 1096 24.04 -31.50 -12.65
CA VAL A 1096 23.82 -30.05 -12.49
C VAL A 1096 25.12 -29.34 -12.10
N LEU A 1097 25.91 -29.92 -11.19
CA LEU A 1097 27.21 -29.39 -10.78
C LEU A 1097 28.19 -29.26 -11.97
N ARG A 1098 28.18 -30.23 -12.89
CA ARG A 1098 28.99 -30.18 -14.12
C ARG A 1098 28.45 -29.19 -15.15
N GLU A 1099 27.12 -29.09 -15.32
CA GLU A 1099 26.53 -28.06 -16.18
C GLU A 1099 26.94 -26.64 -15.74
N LEU A 1100 26.99 -26.40 -14.41
CA LEU A 1100 27.41 -25.13 -13.84
C LEU A 1100 28.94 -24.91 -13.91
N ALA A 1101 29.74 -25.95 -13.69
CA ALA A 1101 31.21 -25.88 -13.67
C ALA A 1101 31.84 -25.81 -15.07
N ASP A 1102 31.33 -26.62 -16.00
CA ASP A 1102 31.99 -26.93 -17.27
C ASP A 1102 31.40 -26.10 -18.42
N ASN A 1103 30.05 -25.98 -18.48
CA ASN A 1103 29.32 -25.33 -19.58
C ASN A 1103 28.95 -23.87 -19.29
N ILE A 1104 28.26 -23.59 -18.18
CA ILE A 1104 27.75 -22.24 -17.85
C ILE A 1104 28.85 -21.34 -17.25
N GLN A 1105 29.78 -21.94 -16.50
CA GLN A 1105 30.95 -21.29 -15.89
C GLN A 1105 30.57 -20.06 -15.04
N CYS A 1106 29.61 -20.24 -14.13
CA CYS A 1106 29.10 -19.18 -13.26
C CYS A 1106 29.44 -19.41 -11.77
N ARG A 1107 29.56 -18.29 -11.04
CA ARG A 1107 29.92 -18.29 -9.61
C ARG A 1107 28.87 -19.04 -8.80
N THR A 1108 29.23 -20.11 -8.11
CA THR A 1108 28.25 -21.04 -7.52
C THR A 1108 28.61 -21.48 -6.10
N PHE A 1109 27.71 -21.28 -5.14
CA PHE A 1109 27.67 -22.10 -3.93
C PHE A 1109 26.83 -23.35 -4.19
N PHE A 1110 27.40 -24.53 -3.92
CA PHE A 1110 26.69 -25.80 -4.01
C PHE A 1110 26.88 -26.56 -2.69
N SER A 1111 25.91 -26.52 -1.79
CA SER A 1111 25.96 -27.32 -0.57
C SER A 1111 25.34 -28.70 -0.76
N THR A 1112 25.94 -29.73 -0.16
CA THR A 1112 25.50 -31.12 -0.32
C THR A 1112 25.87 -32.00 0.87
N HIS A 1113 25.13 -33.12 1.02
CA HIS A 1113 25.48 -34.26 1.88
C HIS A 1113 25.98 -35.47 1.08
N TYR A 1114 25.95 -35.40 -0.26
CA TYR A 1114 26.41 -36.48 -1.12
C TYR A 1114 27.94 -36.42 -1.24
N PHE A 1115 28.65 -37.06 -0.29
CA PHE A 1115 30.12 -37.14 -0.28
C PHE A 1115 30.69 -37.66 -1.61
N ALA A 1116 29.98 -38.57 -2.29
CA ALA A 1116 30.32 -39.06 -3.63
C ALA A 1116 30.35 -37.99 -4.74
N LEU A 1117 29.84 -36.77 -4.50
CA LEU A 1117 30.06 -35.62 -5.38
C LEU A 1117 31.44 -34.99 -5.17
N CYS A 1118 31.97 -35.00 -3.94
CA CYS A 1118 33.31 -34.51 -3.66
C CYS A 1118 34.33 -35.37 -4.41
N ASP A 1119 34.20 -36.69 -4.31
CA ASP A 1119 35.01 -37.68 -5.04
C ASP A 1119 34.92 -37.50 -6.57
N LEU A 1120 33.79 -37.00 -7.10
CA LEU A 1120 33.51 -36.88 -8.54
C LEU A 1120 34.01 -35.57 -9.15
N VAL A 1121 34.34 -34.55 -8.35
CA VAL A 1121 34.85 -33.24 -8.82
C VAL A 1121 36.20 -32.85 -8.21
N GLN A 1122 36.86 -33.75 -7.47
CA GLN A 1122 38.12 -33.48 -6.78
C GLN A 1122 39.24 -32.99 -7.72
N ASP A 1123 39.21 -33.41 -8.99
CA ASP A 1123 40.18 -33.02 -10.03
C ASP A 1123 39.67 -31.90 -10.98
N ASN A 1124 38.50 -31.30 -10.73
CA ASN A 1124 37.94 -30.25 -11.59
C ASN A 1124 38.44 -28.86 -11.15
N PRO A 1125 39.20 -28.12 -11.99
CA PRO A 1125 39.79 -26.83 -11.61
C PRO A 1125 38.74 -25.74 -11.29
N ASN A 1126 37.52 -25.86 -11.81
CA ASN A 1126 36.45 -24.90 -11.58
C ASN A 1126 35.70 -25.14 -10.24
N VAL A 1127 36.05 -26.18 -9.46
CA VAL A 1127 35.35 -26.57 -8.22
C VAL A 1127 36.30 -26.73 -7.03
N ARG A 1128 36.11 -25.90 -5.99
CA ARG A 1128 36.86 -25.96 -4.72
C ARG A 1128 36.04 -26.67 -3.65
N LEU A 1129 36.61 -27.72 -3.06
CA LEU A 1129 36.01 -28.42 -1.92
C LEU A 1129 36.18 -27.60 -0.64
N ALA A 1130 35.11 -27.41 0.14
CA ALA A 1130 35.19 -26.75 1.45
C ALA A 1130 34.16 -27.30 2.45
N HIS A 1131 34.39 -27.05 3.74
CA HIS A 1131 33.46 -27.39 4.80
C HIS A 1131 33.44 -26.36 5.93
N MET A 1132 32.35 -26.33 6.70
CA MET A 1132 32.30 -25.58 7.94
C MET A 1132 33.05 -26.34 9.03
N ASN A 1133 34.04 -25.70 9.64
CA ASN A 1133 34.98 -26.27 10.60
C ASN A 1133 34.32 -26.61 11.96
N PHE A 1134 34.85 -27.63 12.62
CA PHE A 1134 34.46 -28.13 13.94
C PHE A 1134 35.65 -28.86 14.59
N ILE A 1135 35.68 -28.89 15.92
CA ILE A 1135 36.55 -29.77 16.70
C ILE A 1135 35.72 -30.97 17.17
N ILE A 1136 36.31 -32.17 17.16
CA ILE A 1136 35.78 -33.33 17.86
C ILE A 1136 36.59 -33.49 19.14
N GLU A 1137 35.93 -33.41 20.29
CA GLU A 1137 36.48 -33.90 21.55
C GLU A 1137 36.10 -35.38 21.69
N ASN A 1138 37.06 -36.21 22.13
CA ASN A 1138 36.89 -37.66 22.30
C ASN A 1138 36.44 -38.40 21.02
N GLU A 1139 37.15 -38.22 19.89
CA GLU A 1139 36.86 -38.97 18.66
C GLU A 1139 37.02 -40.49 18.86
N ASN A 1140 35.90 -41.22 18.83
CA ASN A 1140 35.84 -42.67 19.03
C ASN A 1140 35.04 -43.34 17.90
N ASP A 1141 35.73 -43.98 16.95
CA ASP A 1141 35.11 -44.68 15.82
C ASP A 1141 34.27 -45.90 16.23
N GLU A 1142 34.43 -46.44 17.45
CA GLU A 1142 33.58 -47.52 17.96
C GLU A 1142 32.27 -46.97 18.55
N ASP A 1143 32.34 -45.88 19.34
CA ASP A 1143 31.22 -45.32 20.11
C ASP A 1143 30.94 -43.83 19.81
N PRO A 1144 30.03 -43.50 18.86
CA PRO A 1144 29.66 -42.13 18.54
C PRO A 1144 28.75 -41.46 19.59
N THR A 1145 28.63 -42.04 20.80
CA THR A 1145 28.02 -41.36 21.96
C THR A 1145 29.05 -40.71 22.87
N GLU A 1146 30.34 -41.04 22.72
CA GLU A 1146 31.46 -40.39 23.39
C GLU A 1146 31.97 -39.16 22.62
N GLU A 1147 31.83 -39.14 21.28
CA GLU A 1147 32.11 -37.97 20.44
C GLU A 1147 31.31 -36.74 20.91
N ASP A 1148 31.98 -35.61 21.15
CA ASP A 1148 31.35 -34.29 21.35
C ASP A 1148 31.92 -33.27 20.36
N ILE A 1149 31.05 -32.56 19.62
CA ILE A 1149 31.45 -31.74 18.47
C ILE A 1149 31.25 -30.25 18.76
N ILE A 1150 32.37 -29.53 18.86
CA ILE A 1150 32.41 -28.07 19.00
C ILE A 1150 32.45 -27.46 17.59
N VAL A 1151 31.29 -26.98 17.13
CA VAL A 1151 31.18 -26.27 15.84
C VAL A 1151 31.92 -24.92 15.91
N LEU A 1152 32.88 -24.70 15.01
CA LEU A 1152 33.71 -23.49 14.97
C LEU A 1152 33.17 -22.40 14.02
N TYR A 1153 32.14 -22.69 13.22
CA TYR A 1153 31.45 -21.75 12.33
C TYR A 1153 32.34 -20.98 11.31
N ASN A 1154 33.56 -21.48 11.05
CA ASN A 1154 34.49 -20.94 10.05
C ASN A 1154 34.53 -21.85 8.82
N LEU A 1155 34.52 -21.28 7.62
CA LEU A 1155 34.80 -22.00 6.38
C LEU A 1155 36.28 -22.41 6.32
N VAL A 1156 36.56 -23.66 5.97
CA VAL A 1156 37.91 -24.20 5.72
C VAL A 1156 37.90 -25.12 4.50
N ASP A 1157 39.07 -25.32 3.90
CA ASP A 1157 39.22 -26.03 2.63
C ASP A 1157 39.27 -27.56 2.80
N GLY A 1158 38.92 -28.27 1.72
CA GLY A 1158 38.76 -29.72 1.71
C GLY A 1158 37.34 -30.18 2.09
N ALA A 1159 37.01 -31.44 1.75
CA ALA A 1159 35.72 -32.03 2.07
C ALA A 1159 35.64 -32.57 3.51
N CYS A 1160 34.45 -32.54 4.10
CA CYS A 1160 34.20 -33.13 5.41
C CYS A 1160 34.29 -34.67 5.36
N LYS A 1161 35.00 -35.30 6.31
CA LYS A 1161 35.34 -36.74 6.27
C LYS A 1161 34.25 -37.70 6.79
N LYS A 1162 33.30 -37.21 7.60
CA LYS A 1162 32.25 -38.00 8.27
C LYS A 1162 30.91 -37.22 8.26
N SER A 1163 29.80 -37.92 8.49
CA SER A 1163 28.45 -37.35 8.61
C SER A 1163 27.92 -37.52 10.04
N TYR A 1164 27.92 -36.44 10.81
CA TYR A 1164 27.68 -36.46 12.27
C TYR A 1164 26.19 -36.49 12.69
N GLY A 1165 25.40 -37.34 12.03
CA GLY A 1165 23.98 -37.54 12.37
C GLY A 1165 23.77 -38.07 13.79
N PHE A 1166 24.71 -38.89 14.29
CA PHE A 1166 24.65 -39.46 15.65
C PHE A 1166 24.88 -38.42 16.75
N PHE A 1167 25.81 -37.47 16.55
CA PHE A 1167 25.96 -36.33 17.47
C PHE A 1167 24.71 -35.43 17.50
N ALA A 1168 24.08 -35.20 16.34
CA ALA A 1168 22.80 -34.48 16.30
C ALA A 1168 21.66 -35.23 17.04
N ALA A 1169 21.67 -36.57 17.01
CA ALA A 1169 20.75 -37.39 17.81
C ALA A 1169 21.04 -37.30 19.33
N LYS A 1170 22.32 -37.32 19.73
CA LYS A 1170 22.78 -37.11 21.12
C LYS A 1170 22.30 -35.75 21.64
N LEU A 1171 22.51 -34.67 20.88
CA LEU A 1171 22.01 -33.31 21.21
C LEU A 1171 20.48 -33.22 21.25
N ALA A 1172 19.76 -34.00 20.46
CA ALA A 1172 18.30 -34.07 20.48
C ALA A 1172 17.73 -34.88 21.67
N GLY A 1173 18.59 -35.43 22.54
CA GLY A 1173 18.19 -36.24 23.69
C GLY A 1173 17.77 -37.67 23.35
N ILE A 1174 18.16 -38.20 22.18
CA ILE A 1174 17.91 -39.60 21.82
C ILE A 1174 18.80 -40.50 22.69
N PRO A 1175 18.25 -41.52 23.39
CA PRO A 1175 19.03 -42.38 24.28
C PRO A 1175 20.24 -43.04 23.61
N ASN A 1176 21.40 -42.98 24.28
CA ASN A 1176 22.68 -43.49 23.77
C ASN A 1176 22.61 -44.94 23.24
N ALA A 1177 21.80 -45.82 23.84
CA ALA A 1177 21.58 -47.18 23.34
C ALA A 1177 21.10 -47.21 21.87
N ILE A 1178 20.09 -46.39 21.55
CA ILE A 1178 19.53 -46.28 20.18
C ILE A 1178 20.59 -45.75 19.20
N ILE A 1179 21.44 -44.83 19.65
CA ILE A 1179 22.54 -44.28 18.84
C ILE A 1179 23.60 -45.35 18.55
N LYS A 1180 23.97 -46.18 19.54
CA LYS A 1180 24.92 -47.29 19.37
C LYS A 1180 24.35 -48.40 18.46
N ASP A 1181 23.07 -48.74 18.62
CA ASP A 1181 22.38 -49.70 17.75
C ASP A 1181 22.32 -49.22 16.30
N ALA A 1182 21.99 -47.94 16.08
CA ALA A 1182 21.93 -47.33 14.76
C ALA A 1182 23.33 -47.20 14.10
N SER A 1183 24.37 -46.91 14.88
CA SER A 1183 25.77 -46.93 14.42
C SER A 1183 26.19 -48.33 13.97
N SER A 1184 25.91 -49.34 14.80
CA SER A 1184 26.17 -50.75 14.50
C SER A 1184 25.47 -51.21 13.22
N ALA A 1185 24.17 -50.90 13.07
CA ALA A 1185 23.41 -51.19 11.86
C ALA A 1185 23.98 -50.46 10.62
N GLY A 1186 24.41 -49.20 10.77
CA GLY A 1186 25.03 -48.42 9.70
C GLY A 1186 26.37 -48.99 9.21
N LYS A 1187 27.23 -49.47 10.14
CA LYS A 1187 28.47 -50.19 9.81
C LYS A 1187 28.16 -51.48 9.03
N LEU A 1188 27.20 -52.27 9.52
CA LEU A 1188 26.78 -53.54 8.90
C LEU A 1188 26.20 -53.33 7.49
N LEU A 1189 25.41 -52.28 7.27
CA LEU A 1189 24.91 -51.89 5.95
C LEU A 1189 26.03 -51.48 4.98
N LYS A 1190 27.03 -50.69 5.43
CA LYS A 1190 28.19 -50.34 4.60
C LYS A 1190 28.99 -51.58 4.19
N GLU A 1191 29.20 -52.53 5.10
CA GLU A 1191 29.83 -53.81 4.78
C GLU A 1191 29.03 -54.63 3.76
N GLN A 1192 27.71 -54.75 3.94
CA GLN A 1192 26.86 -55.47 3.00
C GLN A 1192 26.89 -54.81 1.61
N GLN A 1193 26.82 -53.48 1.52
CA GLN A 1193 26.96 -52.76 0.26
C GLN A 1193 28.33 -52.96 -0.40
N LYS A 1194 29.43 -52.98 0.38
CA LYS A 1194 30.77 -53.25 -0.13
C LYS A 1194 30.89 -54.68 -0.67
N LYS A 1195 30.48 -55.68 0.11
CA LYS A 1195 30.44 -57.10 -0.28
C LYS A 1195 29.55 -57.33 -1.50
N PHE A 1196 28.42 -56.62 -1.59
CA PHE A 1196 27.52 -56.68 -2.76
C PHE A 1196 28.17 -56.07 -4.01
N LYS A 1197 28.78 -54.87 -3.91
CA LYS A 1197 29.54 -54.27 -5.03
C LYS A 1197 30.69 -55.15 -5.50
N GLU A 1198 31.47 -55.72 -4.57
CA GLU A 1198 32.57 -56.63 -4.91
C GLU A 1198 32.07 -57.88 -5.66
N ASN A 1199 30.97 -58.49 -5.20
CA ASN A 1199 30.36 -59.63 -5.87
C ASN A 1199 29.72 -59.25 -7.21
N GLN A 1200 29.13 -58.07 -7.33
CA GLN A 1200 28.54 -57.57 -8.58
C GLN A 1200 29.62 -57.27 -9.63
N THR A 1201 30.74 -56.68 -9.24
CA THR A 1201 31.91 -56.47 -10.12
C THR A 1201 32.50 -57.81 -10.56
N LYS A 1202 32.64 -58.79 -9.65
CA LYS A 1202 33.07 -60.16 -10.01
C LYS A 1202 32.10 -60.83 -10.97
N LEU A 1203 30.78 -60.66 -10.78
CA LEU A 1203 29.75 -61.21 -11.66
C LEU A 1203 29.79 -60.57 -13.06
N ILE A 1204 29.97 -59.25 -13.16
CA ILE A 1204 30.11 -58.52 -14.43
C ILE A 1204 31.40 -58.92 -15.16
N ALA A 1205 32.51 -59.11 -14.42
CA ALA A 1205 33.75 -59.62 -14.98
C ALA A 1205 33.58 -61.05 -15.52
N ALA A 1206 32.94 -61.94 -14.76
CA ALA A 1206 32.63 -63.30 -15.20
C ALA A 1206 31.68 -63.32 -16.41
N GLN A 1207 30.67 -62.45 -16.46
CA GLN A 1207 29.77 -62.31 -17.62
C GLN A 1207 30.51 -61.83 -18.87
N LYS A 1208 31.42 -60.85 -18.75
CA LYS A 1208 32.32 -60.47 -19.85
C LYS A 1208 33.17 -61.65 -20.31
N HIS A 1209 33.81 -62.36 -19.39
CA HIS A 1209 34.67 -63.50 -19.70
C HIS A 1209 33.89 -64.63 -20.42
N VAL A 1210 32.65 -64.91 -19.99
CA VAL A 1210 31.74 -65.85 -20.70
C VAL A 1210 31.35 -65.34 -22.08
N GLN A 1211 31.06 -64.04 -22.26
CA GLN A 1211 30.78 -63.46 -23.59
C GLN A 1211 32.00 -63.51 -24.53
N THR A 1212 33.22 -63.28 -24.01
CA THR A 1212 34.47 -63.45 -24.76
C THR A 1212 34.67 -64.89 -25.20
N LEU A 1213 34.43 -65.86 -24.30
CA LEU A 1213 34.48 -67.30 -24.61
C LEU A 1213 33.39 -67.74 -25.61
N GLN A 1214 32.20 -67.14 -25.57
CA GLN A 1214 31.16 -67.36 -26.57
C GLN A 1214 31.58 -66.85 -27.95
N LYS A 1215 32.11 -65.61 -28.04
CA LYS A 1215 32.66 -65.07 -29.30
C LYS A 1215 33.82 -65.90 -29.85
N LEU A 1216 34.73 -66.37 -28.99
CA LEU A 1216 35.80 -67.28 -29.41
C LEU A 1216 35.24 -68.61 -29.95
N ARG A 1217 34.20 -69.17 -29.32
CA ARG A 1217 33.54 -70.38 -29.81
C ARG A 1217 32.85 -70.19 -31.16
N GLU A 1218 32.26 -69.02 -31.41
CA GLU A 1218 31.68 -68.66 -32.72
C GLU A 1218 32.79 -68.48 -33.77
N LEU A 1219 33.87 -67.76 -33.47
CA LEU A 1219 35.02 -67.56 -34.36
C LEU A 1219 35.73 -68.89 -34.71
N CYS A 1220 35.85 -69.82 -33.76
CA CYS A 1220 36.38 -71.17 -34.01
C CYS A 1220 35.44 -72.09 -34.81
N SER A 1221 34.28 -71.60 -35.27
CA SER A 1221 33.34 -72.35 -36.14
C SER A 1221 33.27 -71.85 -37.59
N GLY A 1222 34.08 -70.85 -37.95
CA GLY A 1222 34.27 -70.36 -39.32
C GLY A 1222 35.72 -70.49 -39.81
N GLU A 1223 35.98 -70.07 -41.05
CA GLU A 1223 37.35 -70.04 -41.59
C GLU A 1223 38.21 -68.99 -40.84
N MET A 1224 39.40 -69.41 -40.39
CA MET A 1224 40.11 -68.75 -39.29
C MET A 1224 40.90 -67.50 -39.69
N ASN A 1225 40.63 -66.38 -39.02
CA ASN A 1225 41.56 -65.25 -38.92
C ASN A 1225 42.38 -65.33 -37.61
N VAL A 1226 43.60 -65.87 -37.70
CA VAL A 1226 44.46 -66.15 -36.53
C VAL A 1226 44.72 -64.90 -35.68
N ASN A 1227 44.89 -63.73 -36.31
CA ASN A 1227 45.23 -62.49 -35.60
C ASN A 1227 44.12 -61.95 -34.67
N GLU A 1228 42.85 -62.26 -34.95
CA GLU A 1228 41.73 -61.88 -34.08
C GLU A 1228 41.59 -62.85 -32.90
N ILE A 1229 41.88 -64.14 -33.11
CA ILE A 1229 41.91 -65.16 -32.06
C ILE A 1229 43.05 -64.84 -31.06
N THR A 1230 44.25 -64.52 -31.53
CA THR A 1230 45.37 -64.14 -30.64
C THR A 1230 45.03 -62.93 -29.77
N LYS A 1231 44.46 -61.87 -30.33
CA LYS A 1231 44.03 -60.67 -29.58
C LYS A 1231 42.90 -60.95 -28.57
N LEU A 1232 42.04 -61.92 -28.84
CA LEU A 1232 41.02 -62.35 -27.87
C LEU A 1232 41.61 -63.21 -26.75
N ILE A 1233 42.71 -63.92 -27.00
CA ILE A 1233 43.46 -64.67 -25.98
C ILE A 1233 44.30 -63.72 -25.10
N GLU A 1234 44.87 -62.64 -25.65
CA GLU A 1234 45.56 -61.59 -24.88
C GLU A 1234 44.64 -60.75 -23.96
N VAL A 1235 43.31 -60.92 -24.07
CA VAL A 1235 42.28 -60.17 -23.33
C VAL A 1235 41.53 -61.05 -22.31
N LEU A 1236 41.85 -62.36 -22.22
CA LEU A 1236 41.31 -63.31 -21.23
C LEU A 1236 42.19 -63.39 -19.98
#